data_AF-A0A5D0N212-F1
#
_entry.id   AF-A0A5D0N212-F1
#
_cell.length_a   1.000
_cell.length_b   1.000
_cell.length_c   1.000
_cell.angle_alpha   90.00
_cell.angle_beta   90.00
_cell.angle_gamma   90.00
#
_symmetry.space_group_name_H-M   'P 1'
#
loop_
_entity.id
_entity.type
_entity.pdbx_description
1 polymer ?
#
loop_
_entity_poly.entity_id
_entity_poly.type
_entity_poly.pdbx_seq_one_letter_code
_entity_poly.pdbx_strand_id
1 'polypeptide(L)'
;MKFYTATKSRSQGRESWSVIFRHPSRLDVGTGKPGRRVRRGLGTTDDAEAFRMVEQLNEILRTPSLWELTARVTAEARFDARVVEIFYEGLEAVELDFAGVREELLPLPTAADGYKTVMMLGTTGAGKTTVVRQLLGTNPETERFPSTSTAKTTVADMELITSAEPTYRAAVTFTPRDEVIDYLTENVSAAALAVFNGKGDVEVVRQLLDHVNQRFRFSYVLGRAIGPNADDLVDDDVDEGEDIDLTEYGQVDIEFTQQVIQKAVRSVRAIVERHAGAIRDEFEASEEDERVVAEYIEENLDTELRQSDEFHGIVDSLIDEIEKRFSTLEVGVLRRNRQGWPVSWSWSSDDRAEFIKNVTRFSSNYAPLFGRLLTPLVNGIRVSGPFVPDWAAQPAKLVLVDGEGLGHTPKSVATLSTRVAVQLEKVDAVLLVDNATQPMQAAPVAALKGIAVSGNAMKLHFLFTHFDHVKGDNLPTFSAREEHVLASVENVLKAIGDELGPAADRVLRRRLDDARFFVGGIHEPLNGKKKLGGRSIQEFQRLLEVLSHPEHLAEAGPSRPVYDRMNLSLAVTEAAKNFHLRWRGLLGLDVNPDAPKEHWTRVKALSRRLAEGWTDEYDNLKPVADLRFELQRQVYLMLQRPVRWDRGEPSDDEKQIVIDDVSNAVTKKLMDLTRRRMQDDVRLGWQAAYSQSGTGSTFVRARIIASDVYDKGAPVPSVSASPDQNRFLKDVAGIVSDVAQELDIVLE
;
A
#
# COMPACT_ATOMS: atom_id res chain seq x y z
N MET A 1 13.87 -36.53 10.21
CA MET A 1 14.34 -35.13 10.36
C MET A 1 15.22 -34.83 9.16
N LYS A 2 14.94 -33.75 8.40
CA LYS A 2 15.68 -33.41 7.19
C LYS A 2 16.77 -32.40 7.56
N PHE A 3 18.03 -32.73 7.27
CA PHE A 3 19.15 -31.82 7.47
C PHE A 3 19.43 -31.09 6.16
N TYR A 4 19.65 -29.78 6.26
CA TYR A 4 20.00 -28.93 5.13
C TYR A 4 21.49 -28.57 5.20
N THR A 5 22.05 -28.19 4.07
CA THR A 5 23.43 -27.70 3.97
C THR A 5 23.44 -26.31 3.38
N ALA A 6 24.41 -25.52 3.83
CA ALA A 6 24.76 -24.23 3.30
C ALA A 6 25.83 -24.38 2.22
N THR A 7 25.68 -23.63 1.14
CA THR A 7 26.64 -23.54 0.04
C THR A 7 27.08 -22.10 -0.16
N LYS A 8 28.35 -21.94 -0.52
CA LYS A 8 28.92 -20.65 -0.89
C LYS A 8 28.49 -20.29 -2.31
N SER A 9 28.14 -19.03 -2.52
CA SER A 9 27.74 -18.49 -3.82
C SER A 9 28.35 -17.11 -4.05
N ARG A 10 28.76 -16.82 -5.29
CA ARG A 10 29.22 -15.50 -5.73
C ARG A 10 28.82 -15.28 -7.18
N SER A 11 28.04 -14.23 -7.40
CA SER A 11 27.58 -13.85 -8.72
C SER A 11 28.70 -13.14 -9.49
N GLN A 12 28.68 -13.26 -10.82
CA GLN A 12 29.60 -12.56 -11.71
C GLN A 12 29.48 -11.04 -11.50
N GLY A 13 30.60 -10.37 -11.19
CA GLY A 13 30.63 -8.92 -10.95
C GLY A 13 30.37 -8.47 -9.50
N ARG A 14 30.24 -9.39 -8.54
CA ARG A 14 30.20 -9.06 -7.10
C ARG A 14 31.54 -9.33 -6.42
N GLU A 15 31.99 -8.40 -5.59
CA GLU A 15 33.21 -8.58 -4.80
C GLU A 15 32.99 -9.46 -3.57
N SER A 16 31.83 -9.36 -2.92
CA SER A 16 31.50 -10.08 -1.68
C SER A 16 30.82 -11.43 -1.89
N TRP A 17 31.13 -12.40 -1.03
CA TRP A 17 30.52 -13.73 -1.00
C TRP A 17 29.10 -13.71 -0.40
N SER A 18 28.29 -14.68 -0.81
CA SER A 18 26.96 -14.98 -0.27
C SER A 18 26.88 -16.46 0.13
N VAL A 19 25.89 -16.77 0.96
CA VAL A 19 25.54 -18.13 1.36
C VAL A 19 24.10 -18.43 0.97
N ILE A 20 23.85 -19.67 0.53
CA ILE A 20 22.53 -20.20 0.20
C ILE A 20 22.29 -21.45 1.04
N PHE A 21 21.13 -21.54 1.68
CA PHE A 21 20.71 -22.73 2.42
C PHE A 21 19.18 -22.80 2.50
N ARG A 22 18.65 -23.91 3.03
CA ARG A 22 17.23 -24.04 3.39
C ARG A 22 17.12 -24.04 4.91
N HIS A 23 16.27 -23.16 5.45
CA HIS A 23 16.14 -22.99 6.89
C HIS A 23 15.23 -24.09 7.47
N PRO A 24 15.69 -24.87 8.46
CA PRO A 24 14.96 -26.03 8.97
C PRO A 24 13.69 -25.70 9.76
N SER A 25 13.61 -24.51 10.37
CA SER A 25 12.43 -24.06 11.14
C SER A 25 11.53 -23.04 10.44
N ARG A 26 11.95 -22.46 9.29
CA ARG A 26 11.12 -21.49 8.57
C ARG A 26 10.27 -22.25 7.56
N LEU A 27 8.96 -22.05 7.63
CA LEU A 27 8.03 -22.61 6.66
C LEU A 27 8.30 -21.99 5.29
N ASP A 28 8.54 -22.86 4.32
CA ASP A 28 8.48 -22.51 2.91
C ASP A 28 7.02 -22.32 2.55
N VAL A 29 6.66 -21.09 2.23
CA VAL A 29 5.24 -20.70 2.17
C VAL A 29 4.59 -21.39 0.96
N GLY A 30 5.32 -21.59 -0.14
CA GLY A 30 4.82 -22.27 -1.33
C GLY A 30 4.49 -23.75 -1.12
N THR A 31 5.17 -24.42 -0.18
CA THR A 31 4.95 -25.85 0.12
C THR A 31 4.29 -26.12 1.47
N GLY A 32 4.18 -25.11 2.34
CA GLY A 32 3.72 -25.24 3.72
C GLY A 32 4.63 -26.07 4.63
N LYS A 33 5.84 -26.43 4.17
CA LYS A 33 6.77 -27.33 4.86
C LYS A 33 8.03 -26.59 5.34
N PRO A 34 8.70 -27.04 6.41
CA PRO A 34 9.96 -26.44 6.82
C PRO A 34 11.06 -26.62 5.77
N GLY A 35 11.83 -25.56 5.51
CA GLY A 35 12.86 -25.56 4.48
C GLY A 35 12.85 -24.34 3.56
N ARG A 36 12.40 -23.18 4.06
CA ARG A 36 12.41 -21.92 3.29
C ARG A 36 13.83 -21.64 2.79
N ARG A 37 13.97 -21.41 1.49
CA ARG A 37 15.26 -21.03 0.89
C ARG A 37 15.69 -19.66 1.42
N VAL A 38 16.92 -19.57 1.90
CA VAL A 38 17.55 -18.35 2.40
C VAL A 38 18.83 -18.12 1.59
N ARG A 39 18.95 -16.92 1.02
CA ARG A 39 20.20 -16.41 0.42
C ARG A 39 20.55 -15.09 1.08
N ARG A 40 21.76 -15.01 1.65
CA ARG A 40 22.28 -13.83 2.37
C ARG A 40 23.74 -13.54 2.02
N GLY A 41 24.12 -12.27 2.04
CA GLY A 41 25.52 -11.85 1.91
C GLY A 41 26.31 -12.23 3.15
N LEU A 42 27.55 -12.67 2.98
CA LEU A 42 28.47 -12.98 4.09
C LEU A 42 29.24 -11.75 4.57
N GLY A 43 29.14 -10.61 3.86
CA GLY A 43 29.82 -9.37 4.22
C GLY A 43 31.34 -9.43 4.12
N THR A 44 31.89 -10.35 3.34
CA THR A 44 33.33 -10.51 3.12
C THR A 44 33.65 -10.81 1.66
N THR A 45 34.79 -10.31 1.17
CA THR A 45 35.36 -10.63 -0.14
C THR A 45 36.37 -11.78 -0.06
N ASP A 46 36.83 -12.14 1.15
CA ASP A 46 37.80 -13.20 1.40
C ASP A 46 37.15 -14.58 1.28
N ASP A 47 37.68 -15.39 0.37
CA ASP A 47 37.24 -16.75 0.10
C ASP A 47 37.36 -17.66 1.32
N ALA A 48 38.45 -17.51 2.09
CA ALA A 48 38.74 -18.34 3.26
C ALA A 48 37.86 -17.96 4.45
N GLU A 49 37.61 -16.66 4.66
CA GLU A 49 36.63 -16.20 5.64
C GLU A 49 35.22 -16.69 5.29
N ALA A 50 34.80 -16.53 4.04
CA ALA A 50 33.50 -17.01 3.57
C ALA A 50 33.34 -18.53 3.77
N PHE A 51 34.38 -19.32 3.49
CA PHE A 51 34.38 -20.75 3.73
C PHE A 51 34.19 -21.08 5.22
N ARG A 52 34.92 -20.41 6.12
CA ARG A 52 34.76 -20.60 7.57
C ARG A 52 33.34 -20.29 8.05
N MET A 53 32.73 -19.23 7.54
CA MET A 53 31.35 -18.87 7.89
C MET A 53 30.34 -19.91 7.42
N VAL A 54 30.52 -20.46 6.21
CA VAL A 54 29.65 -21.52 5.68
C VAL A 54 29.77 -22.80 6.50
N GLU A 55 30.99 -23.16 6.95
CA GLU A 55 31.19 -24.31 7.84
C GLU A 55 30.50 -24.12 9.20
N GLN A 56 30.62 -22.94 9.81
CA GLN A 56 29.89 -22.61 11.05
C GLN A 56 28.37 -22.71 10.85
N LEU A 57 27.85 -22.20 9.73
CA LEU A 57 26.42 -22.30 9.43
C LEU A 57 25.99 -23.76 9.21
N ASN A 58 26.82 -24.58 8.57
CA ASN A 58 26.59 -26.01 8.43
C ASN A 58 26.59 -26.74 9.79
N GLU A 59 27.37 -26.30 10.77
CA GLU A 59 27.33 -26.83 12.13
C GLU A 59 25.97 -26.52 12.80
N ILE A 60 25.47 -25.28 12.67
CA ILE A 60 24.13 -24.89 13.16
C ILE A 60 23.04 -25.73 12.46
N LEU A 61 23.10 -25.84 11.13
CA LEU A 61 22.12 -26.61 10.33
C LEU A 61 22.12 -28.11 10.64
N ARG A 62 23.21 -28.65 11.20
CA ARG A 62 23.29 -30.05 11.65
C ARG A 62 22.91 -30.25 13.11
N THR A 63 22.66 -29.17 13.87
CA THR A 63 22.43 -29.21 15.32
C THR A 63 21.01 -28.74 15.67
N PRO A 64 20.01 -29.65 15.78
CA PRO A 64 18.62 -29.28 16.02
C PRO A 64 18.33 -28.46 17.26
N SER A 65 19.11 -28.61 18.33
CA SER A 65 18.96 -27.81 19.55
C SER A 65 19.29 -26.33 19.36
N LEU A 66 19.93 -25.96 18.23
CA LEU A 66 20.22 -24.58 17.84
C LEU A 66 19.20 -24.00 16.85
N TRP A 67 18.10 -24.70 16.58
CA TRP A 67 17.11 -24.25 15.59
C TRP A 67 16.00 -23.38 16.18
N GLU A 68 15.85 -23.42 17.50
CA GLU A 68 14.87 -22.64 18.25
C GLU A 68 15.44 -21.28 18.62
N LEU A 69 14.62 -20.22 18.53
CA LEU A 69 15.04 -18.85 18.81
C LEU A 69 15.68 -18.69 20.20
N THR A 70 15.22 -19.44 21.20
CA THR A 70 15.78 -19.45 22.56
C THR A 70 17.25 -19.89 22.61
N ALA A 71 17.73 -20.61 21.60
CA ALA A 71 19.12 -21.04 21.49
C ALA A 71 20.05 -19.98 20.89
N ARG A 72 19.53 -18.82 20.47
CA ARG A 72 20.31 -17.71 19.88
C ARG A 72 21.47 -17.30 20.77
N VAL A 73 21.25 -17.09 22.06
CA VAL A 73 22.31 -16.70 23.01
C VAL A 73 23.45 -17.73 23.05
N THR A 74 23.10 -19.01 23.00
CA THR A 74 24.08 -20.11 22.96
C THR A 74 24.86 -20.13 21.64
N ALA A 75 24.21 -19.77 20.52
CA ALA A 75 24.85 -19.66 19.22
C ALA A 75 25.78 -18.43 19.13
N GLU A 76 25.36 -17.28 19.66
CA GLU A 76 26.17 -16.04 19.71
C GLU A 76 27.48 -16.22 20.49
N ALA A 77 27.50 -17.12 21.49
CA ALA A 77 28.71 -17.44 22.23
C ALA A 77 29.71 -18.34 21.48
N ARG A 78 29.29 -19.00 20.37
CA ARG A 78 30.07 -20.06 19.69
C ARG A 78 30.43 -19.74 18.25
N PHE A 79 29.60 -18.96 17.55
CA PHE A 79 29.74 -18.72 16.12
C PHE A 79 29.92 -17.23 15.82
N ASP A 80 30.38 -16.92 14.61
CA ASP A 80 30.47 -15.55 14.12
C ASP A 80 29.10 -14.86 14.19
N ALA A 81 29.05 -13.63 14.70
CA ALA A 81 27.82 -12.88 14.87
C ALA A 81 27.00 -12.77 13.56
N ARG A 82 27.66 -12.67 12.40
CA ARG A 82 27.00 -12.64 11.09
C ARG A 82 26.36 -13.98 10.75
N VAL A 83 27.01 -15.10 11.10
CA VAL A 83 26.47 -16.46 10.86
C VAL A 83 25.24 -16.71 11.70
N VAL A 84 25.30 -16.35 12.99
CA VAL A 84 24.15 -16.46 13.90
C VAL A 84 23.01 -15.62 13.38
N GLU A 85 23.27 -14.37 13.01
CA GLU A 85 22.24 -13.51 12.43
C GLU A 85 21.61 -14.08 11.16
N ILE A 86 22.42 -14.54 10.20
CA ILE A 86 21.92 -15.14 8.95
C ILE A 86 20.99 -16.32 9.23
N PHE A 87 21.27 -17.12 10.26
CA PHE A 87 20.41 -18.24 10.63
C PHE A 87 19.13 -17.78 11.34
N TYR A 88 19.24 -16.97 12.39
CA TYR A 88 18.09 -16.63 13.24
C TYR A 88 17.20 -15.52 12.68
N GLU A 89 17.62 -14.81 11.63
CA GLU A 89 16.81 -13.78 10.99
C GLU A 89 15.54 -14.36 10.32
N GLY A 90 14.40 -13.73 10.63
CA GLY A 90 13.09 -14.16 10.13
C GLY A 90 12.50 -15.36 10.86
N LEU A 91 13.11 -15.80 11.97
CA LEU A 91 12.43 -16.63 12.98
C LEU A 91 11.52 -15.79 13.89
N GLU A 92 11.83 -14.50 14.04
CA GLU A 92 10.91 -13.49 14.57
C GLU A 92 10.31 -12.70 13.39
N ALA A 93 9.01 -12.43 13.45
CA ALA A 93 8.40 -11.41 12.61
C ALA A 93 8.82 -10.03 13.14
N VAL A 94 9.98 -9.54 12.70
CA VAL A 94 10.39 -8.16 13.00
C VAL A 94 9.65 -7.26 12.02
N GLU A 95 8.53 -6.71 12.46
CA GLU A 95 7.85 -5.62 11.76
C GLU A 95 8.73 -4.37 11.90
N LEU A 96 9.41 -3.97 10.81
CA LEU A 96 10.18 -2.73 10.80
C LEU A 96 9.21 -1.56 10.75
N ASP A 97 9.16 -0.79 11.84
CA ASP A 97 8.40 0.47 11.87
C ASP A 97 9.11 1.55 11.03
N PHE A 98 8.86 1.54 9.73
CA PHE A 98 9.43 2.52 8.80
C PHE A 98 9.02 3.95 9.12
N ALA A 99 7.81 4.17 9.66
CA ALA A 99 7.38 5.49 10.09
C ALA A 99 8.23 5.94 11.29
N GLY A 100 8.47 5.06 12.25
CA GLY A 100 9.39 5.29 13.37
C GLY A 100 10.83 5.57 12.92
N VAL A 101 11.34 4.87 11.90
CA VAL A 101 12.67 5.17 11.33
C VAL A 101 12.72 6.57 10.71
N ARG A 102 11.68 6.99 9.98
CA ARG A 102 11.60 8.38 9.47
C ARG A 102 11.47 9.39 10.60
N GLU A 103 10.76 9.06 11.66
CA GLU A 103 10.63 9.89 12.86
C GLU A 103 11.97 10.11 13.56
N GLU A 104 12.81 9.08 13.66
CA GLU A 104 14.17 9.20 14.22
C GLU A 104 15.06 10.11 13.36
N LEU A 105 14.95 10.02 12.04
CA LEU A 105 15.82 10.73 11.09
C LEU A 105 15.39 12.19 10.83
N LEU A 106 14.08 12.43 10.74
CA LEU A 106 13.50 13.73 10.44
C LEU A 106 12.11 13.80 11.10
N PRO A 107 11.99 14.22 12.38
CA PRO A 107 10.72 14.24 13.10
C PRO A 107 9.62 15.06 12.41
N LEU A 108 8.36 14.64 12.55
CA LEU A 108 7.23 15.46 12.09
C LEU A 108 7.00 16.62 13.07
N PRO A 109 6.84 17.86 12.59
CA PRO A 109 6.38 18.93 13.45
C PRO A 109 4.93 18.68 13.87
N THR A 110 4.57 19.17 15.05
CA THR A 110 3.29 18.91 15.69
C THR A 110 2.40 20.16 15.72
N ALA A 111 1.16 20.00 16.17
CA ALA A 111 0.28 21.14 16.46
C ALA A 111 0.89 22.11 17.48
N ALA A 112 1.74 21.65 18.40
CA ALA A 112 2.44 22.50 19.36
C ALA A 112 3.47 23.43 18.67
N ASP A 113 4.01 23.03 17.53
CA ASP A 113 4.93 23.82 16.70
C ASP A 113 4.18 24.78 15.75
N GLY A 114 2.84 24.74 15.80
CA GLY A 114 1.93 25.46 14.92
C GLY A 114 1.77 24.82 13.54
N TYR A 115 2.11 23.53 13.40
CA TYR A 115 1.94 22.78 12.16
C TYR A 115 0.61 22.04 12.11
N LYS A 116 0.12 21.80 10.89
CA LYS A 116 -1.05 20.95 10.62
C LYS A 116 -0.75 19.88 9.61
N THR A 117 -1.14 18.65 9.92
CA THR A 117 -0.98 17.49 9.04
C THR A 117 -2.22 17.34 8.16
N VAL A 118 -2.02 17.42 6.84
CA VAL A 118 -3.08 17.37 5.83
C VAL A 118 -2.89 16.13 4.97
N MET A 119 -3.85 15.21 5.02
CA MET A 119 -3.87 14.03 4.16
C MET A 119 -4.51 14.35 2.81
N MET A 120 -3.82 14.01 1.72
CA MET A 120 -4.35 14.10 0.36
C MET A 120 -5.10 12.80 0.00
N LEU A 121 -6.39 12.90 -0.28
CA LEU A 121 -7.22 11.78 -0.76
C LEU A 121 -7.76 12.06 -2.15
N GLY A 122 -7.98 11.03 -2.96
CA GLY A 122 -8.46 11.19 -4.33
C GLY A 122 -8.01 10.08 -5.26
N THR A 123 -8.71 9.89 -6.37
CA THR A 123 -8.37 8.84 -7.35
C THR A 123 -7.04 9.10 -8.03
N THR A 124 -6.51 8.07 -8.69
CA THR A 124 -5.38 8.27 -9.62
C THR A 124 -5.85 9.18 -10.75
N GLY A 125 -5.06 10.21 -11.08
CA GLY A 125 -5.44 11.21 -12.09
C GLY A 125 -6.34 12.35 -11.59
N ALA A 126 -6.82 12.34 -10.34
CA ALA A 126 -7.57 13.46 -9.77
C ALA A 126 -6.75 14.75 -9.56
N GLY A 127 -5.42 14.72 -9.76
CA GLY A 127 -4.55 15.88 -9.60
C GLY A 127 -3.98 16.10 -8.20
N LYS A 128 -3.99 15.09 -7.31
CA LYS A 128 -3.39 15.18 -5.95
C LYS A 128 -1.96 15.71 -5.95
N THR A 129 -1.07 15.02 -6.66
CA THR A 129 0.35 15.39 -6.73
C THR A 129 0.53 16.75 -7.43
N THR A 130 -0.32 17.10 -8.38
CA THR A 130 -0.33 18.42 -9.02
C THR A 130 -0.68 19.54 -8.03
N VAL A 131 -1.67 19.31 -7.16
CA VAL A 131 -2.00 20.23 -6.05
C VAL A 131 -0.81 20.38 -5.10
N VAL A 132 -0.17 19.27 -4.73
CA VAL A 132 1.03 19.30 -3.88
C VAL A 132 2.15 20.13 -4.51
N ARG A 133 2.43 19.97 -5.81
CA ARG A 133 3.45 20.78 -6.51
C ARG A 133 3.12 22.28 -6.45
N GLN A 134 1.86 22.65 -6.65
CA GLN A 134 1.44 24.05 -6.53
C GLN A 134 1.62 24.59 -5.11
N LEU A 135 1.38 23.78 -4.08
CA LEU A 135 1.60 24.19 -2.68
C LEU A 135 3.08 24.27 -2.32
N LEU A 136 3.93 23.43 -2.92
CA LEU A 136 5.38 23.48 -2.72
C LEU A 136 6.08 24.58 -3.55
N GLY A 137 5.44 25.03 -4.63
CA GLY A 137 6.05 25.94 -5.59
C GLY A 137 7.07 25.28 -6.51
N THR A 138 6.94 23.98 -6.79
CA THR A 138 7.87 23.28 -7.68
C THR A 138 7.46 23.42 -9.14
N ASN A 139 8.43 23.71 -10.00
CA ASN A 139 8.16 23.93 -11.42
C ASN A 139 7.91 22.59 -12.16
N PRO A 140 6.78 22.45 -12.89
CA PRO A 140 6.44 21.31 -13.75
C PRO A 140 7.59 20.75 -14.61
N GLU A 141 8.30 21.65 -15.29
CA GLU A 141 9.30 21.38 -16.33
C GLU A 141 10.69 21.16 -15.72
N THR A 142 11.16 22.13 -14.91
CA THR A 142 12.55 22.13 -14.41
C THR A 142 12.72 21.34 -13.11
N GLU A 143 11.66 21.17 -12.32
CA GLU A 143 11.72 20.53 -11.00
C GLU A 143 10.69 19.40 -10.92
N ARG A 144 11.07 18.20 -11.41
CA ARG A 144 10.20 17.00 -11.49
C ARG A 144 9.89 16.35 -10.12
N PHE A 145 9.65 17.16 -9.09
CA PHE A 145 9.41 16.76 -7.71
C PHE A 145 8.18 17.46 -7.10
N PRO A 146 7.29 16.73 -6.40
CA PRO A 146 7.04 15.31 -6.59
C PRO A 146 6.62 15.02 -8.04
N SER A 147 6.88 13.81 -8.53
CA SER A 147 6.70 13.51 -9.96
C SER A 147 5.22 13.29 -10.32
N THR A 148 4.77 13.91 -11.41
CA THR A 148 3.39 13.80 -11.93
C THR A 148 3.34 12.95 -13.20
N SER A 149 2.28 12.17 -13.38
CA SER A 149 2.02 11.37 -14.58
C SER A 149 0.54 10.99 -14.64
N THR A 150 0.08 10.65 -15.83
CA THR A 150 -1.22 10.05 -16.10
C THR A 150 -1.32 8.63 -15.55
N ALA A 151 -0.20 7.94 -15.36
CA ALA A 151 -0.11 6.64 -14.69
C ALA A 151 0.14 6.81 -13.17
N LYS A 152 -0.04 5.74 -12.38
CA LYS A 152 0.23 5.78 -10.92
C LYS A 152 1.64 6.31 -10.64
N THR A 153 1.77 7.45 -9.97
CA THR A 153 3.04 8.09 -9.61
C THR A 153 3.46 7.79 -8.19
N THR A 154 2.53 7.92 -7.24
CA THR A 154 2.78 7.81 -5.80
C THR A 154 2.51 6.39 -5.32
N VAL A 155 3.57 5.59 -5.20
CA VAL A 155 3.55 4.21 -4.68
C VAL A 155 4.06 4.09 -3.24
N ALA A 156 4.76 5.13 -2.77
CA ALA A 156 5.29 5.28 -1.41
C ALA A 156 4.55 6.43 -0.71
N ASP A 157 4.42 6.37 0.62
CA ASP A 157 3.88 7.54 1.35
C ASP A 157 4.89 8.68 1.27
N MET A 158 4.42 9.86 0.89
CA MET A 158 5.24 11.06 0.84
C MET A 158 4.76 12.07 1.87
N GLU A 159 5.64 12.39 2.82
CA GLU A 159 5.41 13.34 3.91
C GLU A 159 6.23 14.61 3.61
N LEU A 160 5.57 15.73 3.34
CA LEU A 160 6.19 16.96 2.87
C LEU A 160 5.97 18.07 3.89
N ILE A 161 7.04 18.53 4.52
CA ILE A 161 7.04 19.55 5.56
C ILE A 161 7.45 20.88 4.92
N THR A 162 6.51 21.82 4.87
CA THR A 162 6.80 23.20 4.44
C THR A 162 7.40 23.97 5.63
N SER A 163 8.71 24.20 5.60
CA SER A 163 9.46 24.83 6.68
C SER A 163 9.87 26.25 6.31
N ALA A 164 10.11 27.10 7.32
CA ALA A 164 10.78 28.38 7.11
C ALA A 164 12.32 28.26 7.29
N GLU A 165 12.82 27.10 7.71
CA GLU A 165 14.25 26.83 7.79
C GLU A 165 14.88 26.86 6.39
N PRO A 166 16.11 27.41 6.24
CA PRO A 166 16.77 27.54 4.94
C PRO A 166 17.24 26.20 4.36
N THR A 167 17.44 25.18 5.21
CA THR A 167 18.03 23.90 4.80
C THR A 167 16.96 22.90 4.39
N TYR A 168 17.15 22.28 3.22
CA TYR A 168 16.35 21.14 2.78
C TYR A 168 16.86 19.85 3.43
N ARG A 169 15.95 18.97 3.85
CA ARG A 169 16.26 17.68 4.49
C ARG A 169 15.38 16.58 3.94
N ALA A 170 15.94 15.38 3.81
CA ALA A 170 15.22 14.20 3.36
C ALA A 170 15.52 13.00 4.26
N ALA A 171 14.49 12.18 4.50
CA ALA A 171 14.59 10.86 5.08
C ALA A 171 13.76 9.87 4.23
N VAL A 172 14.42 8.87 3.68
CA VAL A 172 13.82 7.86 2.80
C VAL A 172 13.97 6.49 3.46
N THR A 173 12.91 5.69 3.46
CA THR A 173 12.95 4.28 3.89
C THR A 173 12.74 3.36 2.72
N PHE A 174 13.36 2.18 2.76
CA PHE A 174 13.30 1.20 1.67
C PHE A 174 12.55 -0.07 2.07
N THR A 175 11.89 -0.67 1.09
CA THR A 175 11.18 -1.95 1.22
C THR A 175 12.15 -3.07 1.66
N PRO A 176 11.73 -3.99 2.56
CA PRO A 176 12.56 -5.11 2.97
C PRO A 176 13.01 -5.98 1.80
N ARG A 177 14.22 -6.55 1.91
CA ARG A 177 14.80 -7.43 0.87
C ARG A 177 13.91 -8.62 0.52
N ASP A 178 13.35 -9.29 1.53
CA ASP A 178 12.52 -10.47 1.31
C ASP A 178 11.25 -10.10 0.53
N GLU A 179 10.60 -8.97 0.85
CA GLU A 179 9.45 -8.46 0.08
C GLU A 179 9.82 -8.19 -1.39
N VAL A 180 10.96 -7.56 -1.67
CA VAL A 180 11.44 -7.33 -3.05
C VAL A 180 11.67 -8.64 -3.80
N ILE A 181 12.30 -9.63 -3.15
CA ILE A 181 12.50 -10.98 -3.70
C ILE A 181 11.16 -11.63 -4.04
N ASP A 182 10.18 -11.46 -3.18
CA ASP A 182 8.88 -12.08 -3.33
C ASP A 182 8.08 -11.48 -4.49
N TYR A 183 8.19 -10.17 -4.73
CA TYR A 183 7.63 -9.53 -5.93
C TYR A 183 8.36 -9.90 -7.21
N LEU A 184 9.70 -9.98 -7.20
CA LEU A 184 10.45 -10.48 -8.36
C LEU A 184 10.08 -11.93 -8.68
N THR A 185 9.91 -12.75 -7.65
CA THR A 185 9.44 -14.14 -7.79
C THR A 185 8.07 -14.20 -8.46
N GLU A 186 7.12 -13.33 -8.07
CA GLU A 186 5.81 -13.22 -8.72
C GLU A 186 5.92 -12.78 -10.19
N ASN A 187 6.81 -11.82 -10.50
CA ASN A 187 7.07 -11.40 -11.88
C ASN A 187 7.68 -12.52 -12.73
N VAL A 188 8.63 -13.30 -12.20
CA VAL A 188 9.19 -14.44 -12.93
C VAL A 188 8.11 -15.49 -13.20
N SER A 189 7.22 -15.78 -12.23
CA SER A 189 6.06 -16.65 -12.46
C SER A 189 5.11 -16.08 -13.51
N ALA A 190 4.82 -14.77 -13.50
CA ALA A 190 3.97 -14.13 -14.51
C ALA A 190 4.61 -14.16 -15.91
N ALA A 191 5.92 -13.93 -16.01
CA ALA A 191 6.68 -14.06 -17.23
C ALA A 191 6.67 -15.50 -17.75
N ALA A 192 6.79 -16.49 -16.88
CA ALA A 192 6.70 -17.91 -17.25
C ALA A 192 5.32 -18.27 -17.79
N LEU A 193 4.25 -17.77 -17.16
CA LEU A 193 2.89 -17.95 -17.67
C LEU A 193 2.69 -17.25 -19.03
N ALA A 194 3.30 -16.08 -19.23
CA ALA A 194 3.28 -15.39 -20.53
C ALA A 194 4.00 -16.21 -21.62
N VAL A 195 5.14 -16.83 -21.29
CA VAL A 195 5.83 -17.75 -22.21
C VAL A 195 4.96 -18.96 -22.54
N PHE A 196 4.34 -19.58 -21.53
CA PHE A 196 3.46 -20.73 -21.72
C PHE A 196 2.30 -20.39 -22.67
N ASN A 197 1.75 -19.18 -22.52
CA ASN A 197 0.70 -18.62 -23.38
C ASN A 197 1.20 -18.10 -24.74
N GLY A 198 2.42 -18.44 -25.15
CA GLY A 198 2.98 -18.10 -26.46
C GLY A 198 3.23 -16.61 -26.68
N LYS A 199 3.38 -15.81 -25.62
CA LYS A 199 3.65 -14.37 -25.74
C LYS A 199 5.10 -14.13 -26.23
N GLY A 200 5.28 -13.04 -26.99
CA GLY A 200 6.58 -12.61 -27.50
C GLY A 200 7.46 -11.96 -26.42
N ASP A 201 8.75 -11.82 -26.71
CA ASP A 201 9.77 -11.41 -25.72
C ASP A 201 9.50 -10.02 -25.10
N VAL A 202 8.90 -9.09 -25.86
CA VAL A 202 8.53 -7.76 -25.33
C VAL A 202 7.54 -7.88 -24.16
N GLU A 203 6.52 -8.71 -24.32
CA GLU A 203 5.51 -8.94 -23.27
C GLU A 203 6.10 -9.74 -22.11
N VAL A 204 6.98 -10.71 -22.39
CA VAL A 204 7.67 -11.50 -21.35
C VAL A 204 8.57 -10.59 -20.50
N VAL A 205 9.33 -9.68 -21.11
CA VAL A 205 10.14 -8.68 -20.38
C VAL A 205 9.25 -7.76 -19.56
N ARG A 206 8.12 -7.30 -20.11
CA ARG A 206 7.18 -6.46 -19.39
C ARG A 206 6.66 -7.16 -18.13
N GLN A 207 6.26 -8.42 -18.22
CA GLN A 207 5.77 -9.20 -17.07
C GLN A 207 6.90 -9.55 -16.08
N LEU A 208 8.14 -9.70 -16.56
CA LEU A 208 9.32 -9.95 -15.72
C LEU A 208 9.72 -8.73 -14.88
N LEU A 209 9.51 -7.52 -15.40
CA LEU A 209 9.96 -6.28 -14.75
C LEU A 209 8.83 -5.50 -14.08
N ASP A 210 7.62 -5.52 -14.63
CA ASP A 210 6.52 -4.68 -14.15
C ASP A 210 5.40 -5.53 -13.56
N HIS A 211 5.27 -5.46 -12.24
CA HIS A 211 4.28 -6.23 -11.50
C HIS A 211 2.85 -5.75 -11.82
N VAL A 212 1.89 -6.67 -11.83
CA VAL A 212 0.49 -6.42 -12.22
C VAL A 212 -0.24 -5.38 -11.35
N ASN A 213 0.13 -5.25 -10.08
CA ASN A 213 -0.42 -4.21 -9.19
C ASN A 213 0.08 -2.80 -9.51
N GLN A 214 1.09 -2.69 -10.40
CA GLN A 214 1.79 -1.46 -10.79
C GLN A 214 2.53 -0.73 -9.66
N ARG A 215 2.69 -1.34 -8.48
CA ARG A 215 3.47 -0.80 -7.37
C ARG A 215 4.97 -1.06 -7.58
N PHE A 216 5.33 -2.28 -7.95
CA PHE A 216 6.71 -2.69 -8.22
C PHE A 216 6.99 -2.72 -9.73
N ARG A 217 7.39 -1.56 -10.27
CA ARG A 217 7.83 -1.41 -11.67
C ARG A 217 9.36 -1.46 -11.72
N PHE A 218 9.93 -2.67 -11.63
CA PHE A 218 11.39 -2.84 -11.61
C PHE A 218 12.06 -2.33 -12.87
N SER A 219 11.32 -2.10 -13.96
CA SER A 219 11.84 -1.40 -15.12
C SER A 219 12.42 -0.01 -14.81
N TYR A 220 11.96 0.66 -13.73
CA TYR A 220 12.52 1.95 -13.31
C TYR A 220 13.92 1.78 -12.72
N VAL A 221 14.18 0.64 -12.08
CA VAL A 221 15.46 0.30 -11.43
C VAL A 221 16.41 -0.40 -12.40
N LEU A 222 15.90 -1.31 -13.21
CA LEU A 222 16.69 -2.21 -14.08
C LEU A 222 16.74 -1.73 -15.53
N GLY A 223 15.91 -0.77 -15.91
CA GLY A 223 15.81 -0.24 -17.27
C GLY A 223 14.74 -0.98 -18.09
N ARG A 224 14.39 -0.38 -19.24
CA ARG A 224 13.63 -1.05 -20.30
C ARG A 224 14.55 -1.21 -21.50
N ALA A 225 14.51 -2.38 -22.13
CA ALA A 225 15.07 -2.50 -23.47
C ALA A 225 14.23 -1.61 -24.40
N ILE A 226 14.85 -0.60 -25.01
CA ILE A 226 14.24 0.15 -26.10
C ILE A 226 14.08 -0.87 -27.24
N GLY A 227 12.84 -1.22 -27.58
CA GLY A 227 12.57 -2.11 -28.71
C GLY A 227 13.08 -1.47 -30.02
N PRO A 228 13.20 -2.26 -31.10
CA PRO A 228 13.64 -1.75 -32.41
C PRO A 228 12.73 -0.66 -33.02
N ASN A 229 11.56 -0.39 -32.43
CA ASN A 229 10.66 0.69 -32.80
C ASN A 229 10.88 1.92 -31.90
N ALA A 230 12.10 2.47 -31.89
CA ALA A 230 12.35 3.78 -31.29
C ALA A 230 11.63 4.91 -32.08
N ASP A 231 11.21 4.63 -33.32
CA ASP A 231 10.44 5.54 -34.20
C ASP A 231 8.94 5.62 -33.84
N ASP A 232 8.46 4.84 -32.88
CA ASP A 232 7.04 4.81 -32.43
C ASP A 232 6.86 5.54 -31.08
N LEU A 233 7.85 6.38 -30.72
CA LEU A 233 7.70 7.35 -29.64
C LEU A 233 6.60 8.33 -30.05
N VAL A 234 5.54 8.41 -29.26
CA VAL A 234 4.51 9.43 -29.42
C VAL A 234 5.18 10.79 -29.28
N ASP A 235 5.00 11.64 -30.28
CA ASP A 235 5.27 13.08 -30.27
C ASP A 235 4.27 13.80 -29.33
N ASP A 236 3.97 13.17 -28.19
CA ASP A 236 3.42 13.92 -27.06
C ASP A 236 4.45 15.02 -26.78
N ASP A 237 4.00 16.23 -26.45
CA ASP A 237 4.84 17.35 -26.01
C ASP A 237 5.65 16.95 -24.75
N VAL A 238 6.59 16.01 -24.89
CA VAL A 238 7.77 15.91 -24.07
C VAL A 238 8.47 17.19 -24.43
N ASP A 239 8.16 18.25 -23.67
CA ASP A 239 8.87 19.52 -23.75
C ASP A 239 10.34 19.20 -24.05
N GLU A 240 10.89 19.89 -25.05
CA GLU A 240 12.32 19.98 -25.36
C GLU A 240 13.08 20.57 -24.14
N GLY A 241 12.89 19.98 -22.97
CA GLY A 241 13.33 20.45 -21.67
C GLY A 241 14.60 19.71 -21.31
N GLU A 242 15.71 20.41 -21.52
CA GLU A 242 17.10 20.16 -21.11
C GLU A 242 17.61 18.72 -21.30
N ASP A 243 18.67 18.55 -22.08
CA ASP A 243 19.48 17.33 -22.13
C ASP A 243 19.86 16.92 -20.68
N ILE A 244 19.09 16.04 -20.07
CA ILE A 244 19.39 15.56 -18.72
C ILE A 244 20.69 14.77 -18.81
N ASP A 245 21.73 15.27 -18.16
CA ASP A 245 22.98 14.54 -18.05
C ASP A 245 22.77 13.30 -17.17
N LEU A 246 22.64 12.15 -17.83
CA LEU A 246 22.45 10.85 -17.19
C LEU A 246 23.63 10.48 -16.26
N THR A 247 24.80 11.08 -16.45
CA THR A 247 25.98 10.82 -15.59
C THR A 247 25.79 11.40 -14.19
N GLU A 248 24.99 12.45 -14.04
CA GLU A 248 24.62 12.99 -12.73
C GLU A 248 23.74 12.03 -11.91
N TYR A 249 23.18 11.01 -12.57
CA TYR A 249 22.42 9.93 -11.95
C TYR A 249 23.25 8.66 -11.82
N GLY A 250 24.54 8.84 -11.53
CA GLY A 250 25.50 7.80 -11.16
C GLY A 250 25.90 6.90 -12.32
N GLN A 251 27.01 6.18 -12.17
CA GLN A 251 27.48 5.26 -13.20
C GLN A 251 26.84 3.89 -13.04
N VAL A 252 26.09 3.45 -14.05
CA VAL A 252 25.43 2.14 -14.12
C VAL A 252 25.67 1.57 -15.51
N ASP A 253 26.11 0.30 -15.57
CA ASP A 253 26.28 -0.45 -16.80
C ASP A 253 24.92 -1.02 -17.24
N ILE A 254 24.17 -0.21 -17.98
CA ILE A 254 22.83 -0.54 -18.48
C ILE A 254 22.90 -1.67 -19.52
N GLU A 255 23.95 -1.72 -20.34
CA GLU A 255 24.14 -2.78 -21.33
C GLU A 255 24.30 -4.14 -20.64
N PHE A 256 25.11 -4.22 -19.58
CA PHE A 256 25.24 -5.43 -18.79
C PHE A 256 23.91 -5.83 -18.13
N THR A 257 23.18 -4.88 -17.55
CA THR A 257 21.84 -5.17 -17.00
C THR A 257 20.89 -5.73 -18.06
N GLN A 258 20.92 -5.18 -19.28
CA GLN A 258 20.10 -5.68 -20.39
C GLN A 258 20.48 -7.11 -20.78
N GLN A 259 21.77 -7.45 -20.77
CA GLN A 259 22.22 -8.83 -20.98
C GLN A 259 21.71 -9.79 -19.89
N VAL A 260 21.70 -9.35 -18.63
CA VAL A 260 21.13 -10.12 -17.51
C VAL A 260 19.63 -10.36 -17.72
N ILE A 261 18.88 -9.34 -18.13
CA ILE A 261 17.44 -9.46 -18.41
C ILE A 261 17.18 -10.43 -19.57
N GLN A 262 17.94 -10.33 -20.68
CA GLN A 262 17.80 -11.24 -21.81
C GLN A 262 18.17 -12.68 -21.46
N LYS A 263 19.18 -12.87 -20.60
CA LYS A 263 19.52 -14.19 -20.06
C LYS A 263 18.37 -14.74 -19.20
N ALA A 264 17.77 -13.91 -18.35
CA ALA A 264 16.62 -14.29 -17.54
C ALA A 264 15.44 -14.75 -18.41
N VAL A 265 15.07 -14.00 -19.46
CA VAL A 265 13.99 -14.38 -20.41
C VAL A 265 14.27 -15.73 -21.06
N ARG A 266 15.50 -15.95 -21.56
CA ARG A 266 15.89 -17.25 -22.15
C ARG A 266 15.80 -18.39 -21.14
N SER A 267 16.24 -18.16 -19.90
CA SER A 267 16.14 -19.16 -18.84
C SER A 267 14.68 -19.46 -18.46
N VAL A 268 13.82 -18.45 -18.33
CA VAL A 268 12.37 -18.66 -18.10
C VAL A 268 11.77 -19.52 -19.21
N ARG A 269 12.09 -19.22 -20.47
CA ARG A 269 11.57 -19.98 -21.61
C ARG A 269 12.01 -21.44 -21.60
N ALA A 270 13.30 -21.69 -21.36
CA ALA A 270 13.82 -23.05 -21.26
C ALA A 270 13.18 -23.85 -20.12
N ILE A 271 12.92 -23.21 -18.96
CA ILE A 271 12.25 -23.87 -17.83
C ILE A 271 10.81 -24.24 -18.20
N VAL A 272 10.06 -23.30 -18.80
CA VAL A 272 8.66 -23.52 -19.20
C VAL A 272 8.53 -24.60 -20.26
N GLU A 273 9.38 -24.59 -21.29
CA GLU A 273 9.37 -25.60 -22.36
C GLU A 273 9.66 -27.00 -21.81
N ARG A 274 10.66 -27.12 -20.93
CA ARG A 274 11.01 -28.40 -20.28
C ARG A 274 9.88 -28.92 -19.41
N HIS A 275 9.27 -28.05 -18.61
CA HIS A 275 8.21 -28.41 -17.68
C HIS A 275 6.90 -28.77 -18.41
N ALA A 276 6.47 -27.94 -19.37
CA ALA A 276 5.31 -28.23 -20.20
C ALA A 276 5.49 -29.50 -21.05
N GLY A 277 6.71 -29.74 -21.56
CA GLY A 277 7.05 -30.98 -22.26
C GLY A 277 6.91 -32.21 -21.37
N ALA A 278 7.49 -32.18 -20.17
CA ALA A 278 7.43 -33.30 -19.22
C ALA A 278 5.98 -33.67 -18.83
N ILE A 279 5.11 -32.67 -18.58
CA ILE A 279 3.69 -32.92 -18.29
C ILE A 279 2.97 -33.51 -19.51
N ARG A 280 3.19 -32.97 -20.71
CA ARG A 280 2.55 -33.49 -21.93
C ARG A 280 2.93 -34.94 -22.20
N ASP A 281 4.18 -35.30 -21.94
CA ASP A 281 4.68 -36.67 -22.07
C ASP A 281 4.07 -37.60 -21.01
N GLU A 282 3.85 -37.13 -19.78
CA GLU A 282 3.25 -37.91 -18.68
C GLU A 282 1.74 -38.16 -18.87
N PHE A 283 1.01 -37.22 -19.49
CA PHE A 283 -0.44 -37.32 -19.67
C PHE A 283 -0.88 -38.13 -20.90
N GLU A 284 0.03 -38.59 -21.78
CA GLU A 284 -0.29 -39.24 -23.07
C GLU A 284 -1.40 -38.49 -23.84
N ALA A 285 -1.36 -37.16 -23.82
CA ALA A 285 -2.53 -36.32 -24.12
C ALA A 285 -3.07 -36.51 -25.55
N SER A 286 -4.36 -36.81 -25.66
CA SER A 286 -5.11 -36.74 -26.93
C SER A 286 -5.49 -35.28 -27.25
N GLU A 287 -5.84 -34.95 -28.50
CA GLU A 287 -6.30 -33.59 -28.87
C GLU A 287 -7.55 -33.14 -28.08
N GLU A 288 -8.36 -34.07 -27.54
CA GLU A 288 -9.55 -33.75 -26.73
C GLU A 288 -9.20 -33.31 -25.29
N ASP A 289 -8.01 -33.66 -24.78
CA ASP A 289 -7.58 -33.40 -23.40
C ASP A 289 -6.72 -32.14 -23.26
N GLU A 290 -6.37 -31.48 -24.38
CA GLU A 290 -5.40 -30.38 -24.40
C GLU A 290 -5.80 -29.21 -23.50
N ARG A 291 -7.10 -28.93 -23.36
CA ARG A 291 -7.59 -27.88 -22.45
C ARG A 291 -7.39 -28.24 -20.98
N VAL A 292 -7.62 -29.50 -20.62
CA VAL A 292 -7.45 -30.00 -19.24
C VAL A 292 -5.97 -30.02 -18.87
N VAL A 293 -5.11 -30.45 -19.81
CA VAL A 293 -3.65 -30.43 -19.64
C VAL A 293 -3.13 -29.00 -19.54
N ALA A 294 -3.63 -28.07 -20.36
CA ALA A 294 -3.26 -26.66 -20.26
C ALA A 294 -3.65 -26.05 -18.90
N GLU A 295 -4.89 -26.28 -18.43
CA GLU A 295 -5.32 -25.84 -17.10
C GLU A 295 -4.44 -26.45 -16.00
N TYR A 296 -4.10 -27.75 -16.10
CA TYR A 296 -3.23 -28.42 -15.13
C TYR A 296 -1.81 -27.82 -15.10
N ILE A 297 -1.24 -27.53 -16.28
CA ILE A 297 0.08 -26.87 -16.35
C ILE A 297 -0.01 -25.48 -15.72
N GLU A 298 -1.01 -24.66 -16.05
CA GLU A 298 -1.15 -23.32 -15.47
C GLU A 298 -1.32 -23.35 -13.94
N GLU A 299 -2.08 -24.30 -13.39
CA GLU A 299 -2.29 -24.44 -11.95
C GLU A 299 -1.03 -24.86 -11.19
N ASN A 300 -0.18 -25.69 -11.80
CA ASN A 300 1.01 -26.24 -11.13
C ASN A 300 2.31 -25.50 -11.44
N LEU A 301 2.39 -24.78 -12.58
CA LEU A 301 3.58 -24.09 -13.06
C LEU A 301 4.23 -23.22 -11.96
N ASP A 302 3.48 -22.36 -11.28
CA ASP A 302 4.02 -21.52 -10.20
C ASP A 302 4.65 -22.33 -9.05
N THR A 303 4.03 -23.45 -8.69
CA THR A 303 4.52 -24.31 -7.60
C THR A 303 5.81 -25.01 -8.00
N GLU A 304 5.89 -25.51 -9.23
CA GLU A 304 7.07 -26.21 -9.75
C GLU A 304 8.25 -25.27 -10.01
N LEU A 305 7.98 -24.10 -10.60
CA LEU A 305 8.98 -23.06 -10.81
C LEU A 305 9.68 -22.70 -9.50
N ARG A 306 8.93 -22.56 -8.40
CA ARG A 306 9.48 -22.24 -7.07
C ARG A 306 10.33 -23.36 -6.46
N GLN A 307 10.31 -24.56 -7.01
CA GLN A 307 11.20 -25.65 -6.60
C GLN A 307 12.50 -25.69 -7.42
N SER A 308 12.57 -24.95 -8.53
CA SER A 308 13.71 -24.93 -9.44
C SER A 308 14.82 -24.00 -8.95
N ASP A 309 16.05 -24.54 -8.87
CA ASP A 309 17.24 -23.72 -8.59
C ASP A 309 17.55 -22.75 -9.75
N GLU A 310 17.22 -23.10 -11.00
CA GLU A 310 17.36 -22.20 -12.16
C GLU A 310 16.44 -20.98 -12.02
N PHE A 311 15.21 -21.20 -11.56
CA PHE A 311 14.24 -20.13 -11.29
C PHE A 311 14.75 -19.18 -10.20
N HIS A 312 15.27 -19.73 -9.10
CA HIS A 312 15.88 -18.90 -8.06
C HIS A 312 17.13 -18.17 -8.54
N GLY A 313 17.92 -18.77 -9.43
CA GLY A 313 19.07 -18.12 -10.06
C GLY A 313 18.71 -16.87 -10.87
N ILE A 314 17.54 -16.86 -11.51
CA ILE A 314 17.01 -15.68 -12.21
C ILE A 314 16.73 -14.55 -11.22
N VAL A 315 15.93 -14.83 -10.19
CA VAL A 315 15.58 -13.85 -9.14
C VAL A 315 16.85 -13.30 -8.49
N ASP A 316 17.79 -14.20 -8.18
CA ASP A 316 19.07 -13.88 -7.57
C ASP A 316 19.91 -12.91 -8.41
N SER A 317 19.93 -13.10 -9.74
CA SER A 317 20.64 -12.22 -10.67
C SER A 317 20.00 -10.84 -10.77
N LEU A 318 18.67 -10.76 -10.75
CA LEU A 318 17.93 -9.49 -10.79
C LEU A 318 18.11 -8.69 -9.48
N ILE A 319 18.11 -9.37 -8.33
CA ILE A 319 18.42 -8.73 -7.03
C ILE A 319 19.84 -8.17 -7.01
N ASP A 320 20.81 -8.91 -7.53
CA ASP A 320 22.19 -8.44 -7.58
C ASP A 320 22.32 -7.15 -8.42
N GLU A 321 21.58 -7.07 -9.54
CA GLU A 321 21.48 -5.84 -10.33
C GLU A 321 20.80 -4.70 -9.58
N ILE A 322 19.70 -4.97 -8.86
CA ILE A 322 19.02 -3.96 -8.04
C ILE A 322 19.96 -3.39 -6.98
N GLU A 323 20.73 -4.23 -6.29
CA GLU A 323 21.63 -3.78 -5.24
C GLU A 323 22.70 -2.81 -5.73
N LYS A 324 23.15 -2.93 -6.98
CA LYS A 324 24.10 -1.98 -7.60
C LYS A 324 23.56 -0.55 -7.66
N ARG A 325 22.23 -0.37 -7.80
CA ARG A 325 21.62 0.97 -7.91
C ARG A 325 21.77 1.77 -6.62
N PHE A 326 21.71 1.10 -5.47
CA PHE A 326 21.96 1.76 -4.18
C PHE A 326 23.41 2.23 -4.01
N SER A 327 24.37 1.60 -4.67
CA SER A 327 25.77 2.03 -4.65
C SER A 327 26.02 3.32 -5.44
N THR A 328 25.05 3.78 -6.23
CA THR A 328 25.11 5.05 -6.96
C THR A 328 24.71 6.26 -6.11
N LEU A 329 24.32 6.05 -4.84
CA LEU A 329 24.01 7.13 -3.91
C LEU A 329 25.33 7.68 -3.34
N GLU A 330 25.86 8.73 -3.96
CA GLU A 330 27.15 9.35 -3.61
C GLU A 330 27.05 10.33 -2.43
N VAL A 331 25.86 10.88 -2.21
CA VAL A 331 25.57 11.83 -1.12
C VAL A 331 24.61 11.24 -0.09
N GLY A 332 24.62 11.81 1.11
CA GLY A 332 23.79 11.38 2.23
C GLY A 332 24.31 10.14 2.96
N VAL A 333 23.59 9.76 4.01
CA VAL A 333 23.92 8.63 4.87
C VAL A 333 22.96 7.48 4.57
N LEU A 334 23.46 6.44 3.90
CA LEU A 334 22.74 5.19 3.65
C LEU A 334 22.92 4.22 4.82
N ARG A 335 21.90 4.06 5.66
CA ARG A 335 21.88 3.05 6.72
C ARG A 335 21.49 1.70 6.12
N ARG A 336 22.29 0.68 6.41
CA ARG A 336 22.03 -0.70 6.03
C ARG A 336 21.73 -1.54 7.27
N ASN A 337 20.91 -2.58 7.11
CA ASN A 337 20.82 -3.61 8.14
C ASN A 337 22.17 -4.35 8.24
N ARG A 338 22.32 -5.22 9.23
CA ARG A 338 23.58 -5.94 9.45
C ARG A 338 23.96 -6.88 8.29
N GLN A 339 23.03 -7.19 7.39
CA GLN A 339 23.26 -7.98 6.19
C GLN A 339 23.64 -7.15 4.96
N GLY A 340 23.74 -5.83 5.13
CA GLY A 340 24.08 -4.91 4.07
C GLY A 340 22.91 -4.52 3.18
N TRP A 341 21.66 -4.88 3.48
CA TRP A 341 20.50 -4.36 2.74
C TRP A 341 20.18 -2.93 3.17
N PRO A 342 19.93 -2.00 2.23
CA PRO A 342 19.50 -0.62 2.54
C PRO A 342 18.20 -0.58 3.33
N VAL A 343 18.20 0.14 4.45
CA VAL A 343 17.01 0.35 5.30
C VAL A 343 16.50 1.77 5.17
N SER A 344 17.42 2.74 5.25
CA SER A 344 17.08 4.15 5.11
C SER A 344 18.22 4.97 4.53
N TRP A 345 17.88 6.12 3.98
CA TRP A 345 18.80 7.13 3.50
C TRP A 345 18.37 8.49 4.05
N SER A 346 19.34 9.31 4.47
CA SER A 346 19.07 10.67 4.95
C SER A 346 20.09 11.65 4.41
N TRP A 347 19.66 12.87 4.11
CA TRP A 347 20.53 13.90 3.58
C TRP A 347 19.96 15.30 3.80
N SER A 348 20.83 16.30 3.69
CA SER A 348 20.47 17.71 3.76
C SER A 348 21.33 18.54 2.81
N SER A 349 20.76 19.56 2.20
CA SER A 349 21.47 20.56 1.39
C SER A 349 20.78 21.92 1.53
N ASP A 350 21.56 22.98 1.43
CA ASP A 350 21.04 24.36 1.35
C ASP A 350 20.76 24.76 -0.12
N ASP A 351 21.15 23.93 -1.10
CA ASP A 351 20.87 24.13 -2.52
C ASP A 351 19.61 23.38 -2.94
N ARG A 352 18.57 24.12 -3.33
CA ARG A 352 17.27 23.59 -3.80
C ARG A 352 17.42 22.67 -5.01
N ALA A 353 18.24 23.06 -6.00
CA ALA A 353 18.38 22.33 -7.25
C ALA A 353 19.13 21.01 -7.01
N GLU A 354 20.22 21.06 -6.25
CA GLU A 354 20.98 19.87 -5.85
C GLU A 354 20.11 18.92 -4.99
N PHE A 355 19.32 19.49 -4.08
CA PHE A 355 18.41 18.74 -3.23
C PHE A 355 17.34 18.00 -4.04
N ILE A 356 16.60 18.73 -4.88
CA ILE A 356 15.53 18.16 -5.71
C ILE A 356 16.10 17.10 -6.66
N LYS A 357 17.27 17.32 -7.26
CA LYS A 357 17.93 16.35 -8.14
C LYS A 357 18.13 15.00 -7.47
N ASN A 358 18.70 14.98 -6.27
CA ASN A 358 18.97 13.73 -5.56
C ASN A 358 17.69 13.06 -5.05
N VAL A 359 16.73 13.83 -4.53
CA VAL A 359 15.48 13.26 -4.04
C VAL A 359 14.62 12.68 -5.17
N THR A 360 14.69 13.27 -6.37
CA THR A 360 13.97 12.81 -7.57
C THR A 360 14.26 11.35 -7.91
N ARG A 361 15.44 10.82 -7.55
CA ARG A 361 15.78 9.39 -7.71
C ARG A 361 14.82 8.44 -6.98
N PHE A 362 14.18 8.91 -5.92
CA PHE A 362 13.28 8.13 -5.07
C PHE A 362 11.80 8.31 -5.43
N SER A 363 11.43 9.35 -6.18
CA SER A 363 10.03 9.67 -6.49
C SER A 363 9.70 9.67 -7.98
N SER A 364 10.71 9.66 -8.86
CA SER A 364 10.52 9.83 -10.30
C SER A 364 10.02 8.60 -11.03
N ASN A 365 9.42 8.86 -12.17
CA ASN A 365 9.01 7.90 -13.19
C ASN A 365 9.40 8.39 -14.60
N TYR A 366 10.33 9.33 -14.70
CA TYR A 366 10.77 9.88 -15.98
C TYR A 366 11.53 8.82 -16.78
N ALA A 367 11.01 8.47 -17.95
CA ALA A 367 11.46 7.33 -18.74
C ALA A 367 12.96 7.36 -19.10
N PRO A 368 13.57 8.51 -19.44
CA PRO A 368 15.02 8.59 -19.67
C PRO A 368 15.90 8.18 -18.48
N LEU A 369 15.36 8.21 -17.25
CA LEU A 369 16.08 7.78 -16.04
C LEU A 369 15.85 6.29 -15.70
N PHE A 370 15.08 5.55 -16.49
CA PHE A 370 14.85 4.11 -16.23
C PHE A 370 16.17 3.34 -16.25
N GLY A 371 16.38 2.51 -15.23
CA GLY A 371 17.66 1.85 -14.94
C GLY A 371 18.46 2.52 -13.83
N ARG A 372 18.04 3.73 -13.40
CA ARG A 372 18.75 4.57 -12.42
C ARG A 372 17.87 4.99 -11.23
N LEU A 373 16.55 4.78 -11.32
CA LEU A 373 15.61 5.18 -10.28
C LEU A 373 15.47 4.11 -9.20
N LEU A 374 15.23 4.54 -7.97
CA LEU A 374 14.96 3.67 -6.82
C LEU A 374 13.49 3.68 -6.41
N THR A 375 12.64 4.47 -7.07
CA THR A 375 11.22 4.67 -6.76
C THR A 375 10.44 3.39 -6.40
N PRO A 376 10.54 2.26 -7.14
CA PRO A 376 9.80 1.04 -6.80
C PRO A 376 10.25 0.34 -5.51
N LEU A 377 11.42 0.70 -4.98
CA LEU A 377 12.03 0.11 -3.79
C LEU A 377 11.82 1.00 -2.55
N VAL A 378 11.23 2.18 -2.72
CA VAL A 378 10.97 3.12 -1.65
C VAL A 378 9.70 2.71 -0.92
N ASN A 379 9.79 2.67 0.41
CA ASN A 379 8.65 2.46 1.29
C ASN A 379 7.95 3.79 1.64
N GLY A 380 8.73 4.82 1.97
CA GLY A 380 8.23 6.15 2.28
C GLY A 380 9.32 7.21 2.16
N ILE A 381 8.89 8.44 1.89
CA ILE A 381 9.75 9.62 1.69
C ILE A 381 9.25 10.71 2.63
N ARG A 382 10.14 11.28 3.43
CA ARG A 382 9.88 12.50 4.19
C ARG A 382 10.84 13.58 3.75
N VAL A 383 10.31 14.74 3.41
CA VAL A 383 11.10 15.90 2.94
C VAL A 383 10.67 17.13 3.72
N SER A 384 11.64 17.93 4.14
CA SER A 384 11.45 19.23 4.78
C SER A 384 12.28 20.28 4.05
N GLY A 385 11.76 21.50 3.94
CA GLY A 385 12.54 22.62 3.42
C GLY A 385 11.68 23.86 3.15
N PRO A 386 12.32 24.96 2.72
CA PRO A 386 11.66 26.23 2.41
C PRO A 386 10.93 26.20 1.06
N PHE A 387 9.99 25.27 0.94
CA PHE A 387 9.08 25.17 -0.19
C PHE A 387 7.99 26.25 -0.07
N VAL A 388 8.03 27.21 -0.99
CA VAL A 388 7.09 28.33 -1.07
C VAL A 388 6.77 28.57 -2.54
N PRO A 389 5.49 28.63 -2.93
CA PRO A 389 5.11 29.02 -4.28
C PRO A 389 5.24 30.52 -4.50
N ASP A 390 5.53 30.92 -5.74
CA ASP A 390 5.74 32.32 -6.13
C ASP A 390 4.57 33.25 -5.79
N TRP A 391 3.35 32.70 -5.69
CA TRP A 391 2.14 33.43 -5.35
C TRP A 391 1.90 33.57 -3.83
N ALA A 392 2.71 32.92 -2.99
CA ALA A 392 2.64 33.03 -1.53
C ALA A 392 3.82 33.81 -0.96
N ALA A 393 3.57 34.59 0.09
CA ALA A 393 4.62 35.41 0.72
C ALA A 393 5.47 34.63 1.74
N GLN A 394 4.91 33.57 2.34
CA GLN A 394 5.54 32.76 3.38
C GLN A 394 5.11 31.29 3.24
N PRO A 395 5.93 30.33 3.67
CA PRO A 395 5.53 28.93 3.73
C PRO A 395 4.35 28.77 4.69
N ALA A 396 3.31 28.06 4.27
CA ALA A 396 2.29 27.58 5.20
C ALA A 396 2.93 26.58 6.16
N LYS A 397 2.54 26.55 7.44
CA LYS A 397 3.03 25.53 8.39
C LYS A 397 2.25 24.24 8.25
N LEU A 398 2.52 23.49 7.20
CA LEU A 398 1.78 22.27 6.85
C LEU A 398 2.72 21.08 6.75
N VAL A 399 2.18 19.91 7.07
CA VAL A 399 2.72 18.61 6.71
C VAL A 399 1.74 18.00 5.71
N LEU A 400 2.11 17.97 4.43
CA LEU A 400 1.28 17.36 3.39
C LEU A 400 1.62 15.87 3.29
N VAL A 401 0.61 15.01 3.40
CA VAL A 401 0.75 13.57 3.24
C VAL A 401 0.13 13.17 1.90
N ASP A 402 0.97 12.97 0.88
CA ASP A 402 0.57 12.43 -0.42
C ASP A 402 0.76 10.91 -0.41
N GLY A 403 -0.36 10.20 -0.39
CA GLY A 403 -0.40 8.74 -0.40
C GLY A 403 -0.77 8.17 -1.76
N GLU A 404 -0.79 6.83 -1.81
CA GLU A 404 -1.34 6.10 -2.95
C GLU A 404 -2.83 6.49 -3.15
N GLY A 405 -3.26 6.60 -4.42
CA GLY A 405 -4.62 7.05 -4.76
C GLY A 405 -5.74 6.13 -4.26
N LEU A 406 -6.98 6.63 -4.35
CA LEU A 406 -8.16 5.81 -4.09
C LEU A 406 -8.52 4.99 -5.33
N GLY A 407 -8.99 3.75 -5.14
CA GLY A 407 -9.65 2.96 -6.18
C GLY A 407 -8.73 2.45 -7.30
N HIS A 408 -7.62 1.80 -6.95
CA HIS A 408 -6.56 1.40 -7.88
C HIS A 408 -6.91 0.36 -8.95
N THR A 409 -8.10 -0.21 -8.92
CA THR A 409 -8.65 -1.00 -10.03
C THR A 409 -10.10 -0.60 -10.30
N PRO A 410 -10.59 -0.66 -11.55
CA PRO A 410 -11.99 -0.36 -11.89
C PRO A 410 -13.03 -1.17 -11.09
N LYS A 411 -12.60 -2.29 -10.47
CA LYS A 411 -13.40 -3.17 -9.61
C LYS A 411 -13.28 -2.86 -8.10
N SER A 412 -12.40 -1.95 -7.66
CA SER A 412 -12.11 -1.70 -6.23
C SER A 412 -13.04 -0.63 -5.63
N VAL A 413 -14.35 -0.87 -5.65
CA VAL A 413 -15.35 0.15 -5.28
C VAL A 413 -15.71 0.16 -3.78
N ALA A 414 -15.34 -0.85 -2.99
CA ALA A 414 -16.09 -1.07 -1.75
C ALA A 414 -15.54 -0.46 -0.46
N THR A 415 -14.23 -0.36 -0.24
CA THR A 415 -13.70 -0.05 1.11
C THR A 415 -12.32 0.61 1.10
N LEU A 416 -12.12 1.62 1.96
CA LEU A 416 -10.81 2.23 2.24
C LEU A 416 -9.84 1.18 2.80
N SER A 417 -8.58 1.17 2.34
CA SER A 417 -7.57 0.26 2.90
C SER A 417 -7.31 0.55 4.38
N THR A 418 -6.78 -0.44 5.11
CA THR A 418 -6.42 -0.26 6.53
C THR A 418 -5.39 0.84 6.72
N ARG A 419 -4.40 0.96 5.83
CA ARG A 419 -3.41 2.04 5.84
C ARG A 419 -4.06 3.42 5.79
N VAL A 420 -4.99 3.64 4.84
CA VAL A 420 -5.69 4.93 4.69
C VAL A 420 -6.56 5.23 5.90
N ALA A 421 -7.27 4.22 6.42
CA ALA A 421 -8.09 4.37 7.63
C ALA A 421 -7.24 4.80 8.85
N VAL A 422 -6.09 4.14 9.08
CA VAL A 422 -5.17 4.50 10.18
C VAL A 422 -4.61 5.92 10.01
N GLN A 423 -4.31 6.36 8.78
CA GLN A 423 -3.84 7.72 8.52
C GLN A 423 -4.91 8.78 8.80
N LEU A 424 -6.18 8.54 8.44
CA LEU A 424 -7.30 9.45 8.71
C LEU A 424 -7.43 9.81 10.21
N GLU A 425 -7.10 8.88 11.09
CA GLU A 425 -7.14 9.12 12.54
C GLU A 425 -5.99 10.01 13.04
N LYS A 426 -4.83 9.95 12.38
CA LYS A 426 -3.61 10.63 12.81
C LYS A 426 -3.49 12.07 12.29
N VAL A 427 -4.19 12.41 11.21
CA VAL A 427 -4.10 13.73 10.58
C VAL A 427 -5.06 14.75 11.19
N ASP A 428 -4.71 16.03 11.06
CA ASP A 428 -5.54 17.16 11.47
C ASP A 428 -6.62 17.49 10.43
N ALA A 429 -6.30 17.35 9.15
CA ALA A 429 -7.20 17.66 8.04
C ALA A 429 -7.08 16.64 6.91
N VAL A 430 -8.15 16.51 6.13
CA VAL A 430 -8.28 15.63 4.98
C VAL A 430 -8.73 16.46 3.79
N LEU A 431 -7.91 16.50 2.74
CA LEU A 431 -8.20 17.18 1.50
C LEU A 431 -8.58 16.16 0.44
N LEU A 432 -9.89 16.02 0.18
CA LEU A 432 -10.43 15.17 -0.88
C LEU A 432 -10.33 15.91 -2.22
N VAL A 433 -9.31 15.53 -2.98
CA VAL A 433 -9.05 16.01 -4.34
C VAL A 433 -9.84 15.17 -5.34
N ASP A 434 -10.71 15.81 -6.10
CA ASP A 434 -11.58 15.16 -7.08
C ASP A 434 -11.58 15.88 -8.43
N ASN A 435 -11.86 15.15 -9.50
CA ASN A 435 -11.88 15.72 -10.85
C ASN A 435 -13.24 16.37 -11.15
N ALA A 436 -13.25 17.69 -11.34
CA ALA A 436 -14.48 18.45 -11.59
C ALA A 436 -15.22 18.07 -12.88
N THR A 437 -14.55 17.43 -13.84
CA THR A 437 -15.19 16.99 -15.10
C THR A 437 -16.04 15.73 -14.92
N GLN A 438 -15.69 14.90 -13.95
CA GLN A 438 -16.40 13.67 -13.58
C GLN A 438 -16.43 13.55 -12.05
N PRO A 439 -17.10 14.48 -11.35
CA PRO A 439 -17.05 14.51 -9.90
C PRO A 439 -17.74 13.30 -9.27
N MET A 440 -17.30 12.94 -8.08
CA MET A 440 -17.92 11.96 -7.19
C MET A 440 -18.09 10.57 -7.81
N GLN A 441 -17.04 10.09 -8.47
CA GLN A 441 -16.96 8.69 -8.89
C GLN A 441 -16.92 7.74 -7.68
N ALA A 442 -16.95 6.44 -7.95
CA ALA A 442 -17.01 5.38 -6.96
C ALA A 442 -16.01 5.49 -5.78
N ALA A 443 -14.76 5.84 -6.06
CA ALA A 443 -13.71 5.88 -5.04
C ALA A 443 -13.81 7.09 -4.07
N PRO A 444 -14.03 8.34 -4.54
CA PRO A 444 -14.39 9.46 -3.68
C PRO A 444 -15.63 9.18 -2.84
N VAL A 445 -16.67 8.57 -3.42
CA VAL A 445 -17.90 8.18 -2.69
C VAL A 445 -17.57 7.20 -1.55
N ALA A 446 -16.76 6.17 -1.81
CA ALA A 446 -16.33 5.23 -0.77
C ALA A 446 -15.52 5.92 0.34
N ALA A 447 -14.69 6.91 0.00
CA ALA A 447 -13.98 7.71 1.00
C ALA A 447 -14.94 8.54 1.86
N LEU A 448 -15.92 9.21 1.25
CA LEU A 448 -16.95 9.96 1.98
C LEU A 448 -17.72 9.07 2.97
N LYS A 449 -18.13 7.88 2.53
CA LYS A 449 -18.77 6.89 3.41
C LYS A 449 -17.86 6.50 4.58
N GLY A 450 -16.60 6.16 4.30
CA GLY A 450 -15.62 5.80 5.32
C GLY A 450 -15.35 6.92 6.33
N ILE A 451 -15.28 8.17 5.86
CA ILE A 451 -15.07 9.37 6.69
C ILE A 451 -16.30 9.64 7.56
N ALA A 452 -17.50 9.48 7.02
CA ALA A 452 -18.74 9.65 7.77
C ALA A 452 -18.88 8.60 8.89
N VAL A 453 -18.73 7.30 8.59
CA VAL A 453 -18.89 6.24 9.61
C VAL A 453 -17.78 6.23 10.66
N SER A 454 -16.63 6.83 10.38
CA SER A 454 -15.51 6.94 11.33
C SER A 454 -15.58 8.19 12.22
N GLY A 455 -16.58 9.07 12.04
CA GLY A 455 -16.67 10.33 12.79
C GLY A 455 -15.60 11.36 12.42
N ASN A 456 -14.94 11.23 11.27
CA ASN A 456 -13.86 12.14 10.85
C ASN A 456 -14.35 13.25 9.90
N ALA A 457 -15.66 13.40 9.70
CA ALA A 457 -16.20 14.33 8.71
C ALA A 457 -15.78 15.79 8.95
N MET A 458 -15.59 16.19 10.21
CA MET A 458 -15.09 17.54 10.54
C MET A 458 -13.69 17.86 9.99
N LYS A 459 -12.87 16.84 9.69
CA LYS A 459 -11.54 17.02 9.09
C LYS A 459 -11.61 17.26 7.57
N LEU A 460 -12.76 17.04 6.94
CA LEU A 460 -12.91 16.97 5.48
C LEU A 460 -12.95 18.36 4.84
N HIS A 461 -12.22 18.47 3.73
CA HIS A 461 -12.17 19.61 2.81
C HIS A 461 -12.25 19.06 1.37
N PHE A 462 -12.96 19.75 0.48
CA PHE A 462 -13.16 19.34 -0.91
C PHE A 462 -12.35 20.24 -1.85
N LEU A 463 -11.56 19.64 -2.74
CA LEU A 463 -10.84 20.37 -3.78
C LEU A 463 -11.13 19.76 -5.15
N PHE A 464 -11.86 20.49 -5.97
CA PHE A 464 -12.18 20.09 -7.33
C PHE A 464 -11.15 20.63 -8.31
N THR A 465 -10.38 19.74 -8.93
CA THR A 465 -9.35 20.06 -9.93
C THR A 465 -9.91 19.95 -11.35
N HIS A 466 -9.10 20.28 -12.36
CA HIS A 466 -9.51 20.27 -13.78
C HIS A 466 -10.74 21.17 -14.04
N PHE A 467 -10.96 22.17 -13.21
CA PHE A 467 -12.15 23.01 -13.30
C PHE A 467 -12.19 23.84 -14.60
N ASP A 468 -11.02 24.09 -15.19
CA ASP A 468 -10.87 24.70 -16.51
C ASP A 468 -11.41 23.83 -17.65
N HIS A 469 -11.52 22.51 -17.45
CA HIS A 469 -12.10 21.56 -18.39
C HIS A 469 -13.61 21.36 -18.22
N VAL A 470 -14.23 21.91 -17.18
CA VAL A 470 -15.70 21.93 -17.03
C VAL A 470 -16.27 22.89 -18.07
N LYS A 471 -16.70 22.37 -19.22
CA LYS A 471 -17.14 23.14 -20.38
C LYS A 471 -18.53 22.67 -20.81
N GLY A 472 -19.33 23.60 -21.33
CA GLY A 472 -20.64 23.34 -21.91
C GLY A 472 -21.25 24.65 -22.38
N ASP A 473 -22.03 24.61 -23.47
CA ASP A 473 -22.69 25.79 -24.03
C ASP A 473 -23.64 26.46 -23.01
N ASN A 474 -24.13 25.67 -22.06
CA ASN A 474 -24.97 26.09 -20.94
C ASN A 474 -24.19 26.52 -19.67
N LEU A 475 -22.85 26.52 -19.69
CA LEU A 475 -21.99 26.84 -18.53
C LEU A 475 -21.07 28.05 -18.80
N PRO A 476 -21.64 29.25 -19.10
CA PRO A 476 -20.87 30.41 -19.55
C PRO A 476 -20.04 31.08 -18.43
N THR A 477 -20.42 30.88 -17.17
CA THR A 477 -19.78 31.52 -16.02
C THR A 477 -19.14 30.49 -15.08
N PHE A 478 -18.27 30.96 -14.20
CA PHE A 478 -17.65 30.13 -13.17
C PHE A 478 -18.68 29.59 -12.19
N SER A 479 -19.60 30.42 -11.72
CA SER A 479 -20.69 30.00 -10.83
C SER A 479 -21.60 28.96 -11.48
N ALA A 480 -21.91 29.08 -12.78
CA ALA A 480 -22.68 28.05 -13.47
C ALA A 480 -21.94 26.69 -13.51
N ARG A 481 -20.61 26.72 -13.67
CA ARG A 481 -19.78 25.51 -13.60
C ARG A 481 -19.71 24.93 -12.19
N GLU A 482 -19.64 25.77 -11.15
CA GLU A 482 -19.69 25.32 -9.76
C GLU A 482 -21.02 24.64 -9.47
N GLU A 483 -22.15 25.28 -9.79
CA GLU A 483 -23.49 24.72 -9.60
C GLU A 483 -23.64 23.37 -10.31
N HIS A 484 -23.07 23.23 -11.52
CA HIS A 484 -23.06 21.97 -12.25
C HIS A 484 -22.31 20.86 -11.50
N VAL A 485 -21.12 21.14 -10.98
CA VAL A 485 -20.34 20.17 -10.18
C VAL A 485 -21.08 19.84 -8.88
N LEU A 486 -21.59 20.85 -8.19
CA LEU A 486 -22.31 20.69 -6.93
C LEU A 486 -23.58 19.85 -7.10
N ALA A 487 -24.32 20.01 -8.19
CA ALA A 487 -25.49 19.16 -8.47
C ALA A 487 -25.15 17.66 -8.54
N SER A 488 -23.98 17.30 -9.05
CA SER A 488 -23.50 15.91 -9.02
C SER A 488 -23.15 15.45 -7.61
N VAL A 489 -22.49 16.29 -6.82
CA VAL A 489 -22.17 16.00 -5.42
C VAL A 489 -23.44 15.80 -4.60
N GLU A 490 -24.44 16.63 -4.84
CA GLU A 490 -25.71 16.61 -4.13
C GLU A 490 -26.47 15.28 -4.24
N ASN A 491 -26.49 14.70 -5.43
CA ASN A 491 -27.08 13.38 -5.65
C ASN A 491 -26.34 12.29 -4.87
N VAL A 492 -25.02 12.40 -4.77
CA VAL A 492 -24.18 11.44 -4.03
C VAL A 492 -24.38 11.57 -2.53
N LEU A 493 -24.42 12.78 -1.98
CA LEU A 493 -24.66 13.00 -0.55
C LEU A 493 -26.03 12.45 -0.14
N LYS A 494 -27.06 12.66 -0.97
CA LYS A 494 -28.39 12.06 -0.76
C LYS A 494 -28.33 10.53 -0.74
N ALA A 495 -27.64 9.91 -1.70
CA ALA A 495 -27.49 8.44 -1.73
C ALA A 495 -26.74 7.90 -0.50
N ILE A 496 -25.74 8.64 0.00
CA ILE A 496 -25.07 8.30 1.26
C ILE A 496 -26.04 8.43 2.44
N GLY A 497 -26.90 9.46 2.45
CA GLY A 497 -27.95 9.64 3.45
C GLY A 497 -28.99 8.52 3.47
N ASP A 498 -29.38 8.01 2.30
CA ASP A 498 -30.30 6.88 2.19
C ASP A 498 -29.71 5.58 2.79
N GLU A 499 -28.38 5.42 2.72
CA GLU A 499 -27.66 4.23 3.20
C GLU A 499 -27.21 4.30 4.67
N LEU A 500 -26.71 5.45 5.11
CA LEU A 500 -26.11 5.68 6.43
C LEU A 500 -27.03 6.50 7.37
N GLY A 501 -28.13 7.02 6.85
CA GLY A 501 -29.09 7.85 7.56
C GLY A 501 -28.89 9.36 7.33
N PRO A 502 -29.93 10.18 7.62
CA PRO A 502 -29.93 11.61 7.30
C PRO A 502 -28.81 12.43 7.96
N ALA A 503 -28.30 11.95 9.09
CA ALA A 503 -27.20 12.56 9.82
C ALA A 503 -25.91 12.59 8.98
N ALA A 504 -25.57 11.48 8.31
CA ALA A 504 -24.37 11.40 7.47
C ALA A 504 -24.42 12.41 6.31
N ASP A 505 -25.56 12.50 5.65
CA ASP A 505 -25.82 13.48 4.58
C ASP A 505 -25.65 14.92 5.09
N ARG A 506 -26.28 15.25 6.23
CA ARG A 506 -26.21 16.58 6.83
C ARG A 506 -24.79 17.03 7.14
N VAL A 507 -23.96 16.18 7.74
CA VAL A 507 -22.59 16.56 8.10
C VAL A 507 -21.74 16.78 6.87
N LEU A 508 -21.82 15.87 5.90
CA LEU A 508 -21.06 16.00 4.66
C LEU A 508 -21.47 17.24 3.87
N ARG A 509 -22.78 17.56 3.81
CA ARG A 509 -23.29 18.79 3.20
C ARG A 509 -22.72 20.04 3.88
N ARG A 510 -22.79 20.10 5.21
CA ARG A 510 -22.25 21.23 5.97
C ARG A 510 -20.77 21.46 5.65
N ARG A 511 -19.98 20.39 5.65
CA ARG A 511 -18.55 20.44 5.29
C ARG A 511 -18.32 20.86 3.85
N LEU A 512 -19.19 20.46 2.92
CA LEU A 512 -19.13 20.92 1.53
C LEU A 512 -19.45 22.42 1.39
N ASP A 513 -20.32 22.97 2.23
CA ASP A 513 -20.64 24.40 2.22
C ASP A 513 -19.51 25.25 2.80
N ASP A 514 -18.90 24.78 3.88
CA ASP A 514 -17.84 25.53 4.59
C ASP A 514 -16.46 25.40 3.91
N ALA A 515 -16.14 24.22 3.38
CA ALA A 515 -14.78 23.84 3.00
C ALA A 515 -14.68 23.22 1.59
N ARG A 516 -15.18 23.92 0.56
CA ARG A 516 -15.02 23.55 -0.86
C ARG A 516 -14.20 24.56 -1.66
N PHE A 517 -13.42 24.06 -2.61
CA PHE A 517 -12.53 24.87 -3.44
C PHE A 517 -12.48 24.35 -4.89
N PHE A 518 -12.29 25.25 -5.86
CA PHE A 518 -12.30 24.91 -7.29
C PHE A 518 -11.07 25.47 -8.02
N VAL A 519 -10.19 24.61 -8.50
CA VAL A 519 -8.93 25.01 -9.14
C VAL A 519 -8.80 24.47 -10.57
N GLY A 520 -8.22 25.29 -11.44
CA GLY A 520 -7.94 24.94 -12.84
C GLY A 520 -6.59 25.47 -13.32
N GLY A 521 -6.06 24.87 -14.39
CA GLY A 521 -4.76 25.25 -14.95
C GLY A 521 -3.56 25.02 -14.02
N ILE A 522 -3.69 24.09 -13.06
CA ILE A 522 -2.67 23.82 -12.04
C ILE A 522 -1.53 22.91 -12.52
N HIS A 523 -1.57 22.45 -13.78
CA HIS A 523 -0.49 21.69 -14.40
C HIS A 523 0.70 22.59 -14.80
N GLU A 524 0.48 23.91 -14.92
CA GLU A 524 1.50 24.94 -15.15
C GLU A 524 1.73 25.78 -13.88
N PRO A 525 2.86 26.49 -13.75
CA PRO A 525 3.01 27.54 -12.73
C PRO A 525 1.88 28.59 -12.82
N LEU A 526 1.19 28.81 -11.71
CA LEU A 526 0.04 29.73 -11.70
C LEU A 526 0.47 31.18 -11.90
N ASN A 527 -0.10 31.82 -12.92
CA ASN A 527 0.15 33.23 -13.21
C ASN A 527 -1.04 34.10 -12.78
N GLY A 528 -0.84 34.90 -11.72
CA GLY A 528 -1.87 35.81 -11.20
C GLY A 528 -2.35 36.90 -12.17
N LYS A 529 -1.63 37.15 -13.28
CA LYS A 529 -2.06 38.09 -14.33
C LYS A 529 -3.10 37.48 -15.26
N LYS A 530 -3.15 36.14 -15.38
CA LYS A 530 -4.19 35.43 -16.16
C LYS A 530 -5.44 35.28 -15.27
N LYS A 531 -6.64 35.47 -15.84
CA LYS A 531 -7.91 35.34 -15.09
C LYS A 531 -8.06 33.97 -14.39
N LEU A 532 -7.71 32.89 -15.10
CA LEU A 532 -7.77 31.52 -14.53
C LEU A 532 -6.76 31.36 -13.39
N GLY A 533 -5.50 31.75 -13.61
CA GLY A 533 -4.45 31.67 -12.60
C GLY A 533 -4.76 32.49 -11.35
N GLY A 534 -5.23 33.73 -11.53
CA GLY A 534 -5.66 34.59 -10.42
C GLY A 534 -6.78 33.97 -9.58
N ARG A 535 -7.75 33.28 -10.21
CA ARG A 535 -8.81 32.57 -9.47
C ARG A 535 -8.30 31.34 -8.73
N SER A 536 -7.50 30.50 -9.38
CA SER A 536 -6.91 29.33 -8.71
C SER A 536 -6.04 29.74 -7.52
N ILE A 537 -5.29 30.84 -7.63
CA ILE A 537 -4.52 31.41 -6.51
C ILE A 537 -5.44 31.85 -5.37
N GLN A 538 -6.55 32.54 -5.67
CA GLN A 538 -7.53 32.94 -4.64
C GLN A 538 -8.11 31.72 -3.91
N GLU A 539 -8.47 30.66 -4.64
CA GLU A 539 -8.98 29.43 -4.07
C GLU A 539 -7.93 28.70 -3.22
N PHE A 540 -6.66 28.67 -3.64
CA PHE A 540 -5.58 28.13 -2.81
C PHE A 540 -5.33 28.95 -1.55
N GLN A 541 -5.39 30.28 -1.62
CA GLN A 541 -5.27 31.15 -0.44
C GLN A 541 -6.40 30.89 0.56
N ARG A 542 -7.64 30.77 0.07
CA ARG A 542 -8.83 30.40 0.86
C ARG A 542 -8.66 29.03 1.52
N LEU A 543 -8.17 28.04 0.77
CA LEU A 543 -7.87 26.71 1.29
C LEU A 543 -6.81 26.77 2.41
N LEU A 544 -5.70 27.48 2.20
CA LEU A 544 -4.64 27.61 3.20
C LEU A 544 -5.12 28.33 4.46
N GLU A 545 -6.00 29.33 4.32
CA GLU A 545 -6.62 30.03 5.45
C GLU A 545 -7.48 29.08 6.29
N VAL A 546 -8.35 28.29 5.64
CA VAL A 546 -9.20 27.31 6.34
C VAL A 546 -8.36 26.21 7.00
N LEU A 547 -7.33 25.69 6.31
CA LEU A 547 -6.44 24.67 6.87
C LEU A 547 -5.62 25.18 8.07
N SER A 548 -5.30 26.48 8.10
CA SER A 548 -4.57 27.11 9.22
C SER A 548 -5.46 27.52 10.39
N HIS A 549 -6.76 27.68 10.16
CA HIS A 549 -7.75 28.06 11.17
C HIS A 549 -8.90 27.04 11.24
N PRO A 550 -8.63 25.79 11.70
CA PRO A 550 -9.71 24.84 11.93
C PRO A 550 -10.62 25.43 13.01
N GLU A 551 -11.88 25.63 12.64
CA GLU A 551 -12.90 26.37 13.36
C GLU A 551 -13.07 25.90 14.81
N HIS A 552 -13.47 26.82 15.68
CA HIS A 552 -13.86 26.55 17.07
C HIS A 552 -14.80 25.33 17.12
N LEU A 553 -14.31 24.22 17.68
CA LEU A 553 -15.16 23.07 17.98
C LEU A 553 -16.35 23.59 18.81
N ALA A 554 -17.55 23.51 18.25
CA ALA A 554 -18.74 23.65 19.06
C ALA A 554 -18.66 22.61 20.18
N GLU A 555 -18.83 23.03 21.41
CA GLU A 555 -18.72 22.11 22.54
C GLU A 555 -19.89 21.12 22.48
N ALA A 556 -19.57 19.83 22.66
CA ALA A 556 -20.59 18.85 22.99
C ALA A 556 -21.24 19.31 24.30
N GLY A 557 -22.49 19.81 24.22
CA GLY A 557 -23.26 20.20 25.39
C GLY A 557 -23.35 19.10 26.46
N PRO A 558 -23.97 19.34 27.62
CA PRO A 558 -23.93 18.41 28.75
C PRO A 558 -24.71 17.10 28.52
N SER A 559 -25.56 17.02 27.49
CA SER A 559 -26.40 15.86 27.19
C SER A 559 -25.59 14.66 26.72
N ARG A 560 -25.98 13.45 27.14
CA ARG A 560 -25.30 12.20 26.77
C ARG A 560 -26.29 11.15 26.29
N PRO A 561 -26.00 10.41 25.21
CA PRO A 561 -26.93 9.41 24.70
C PRO A 561 -26.96 8.19 25.63
N VAL A 562 -28.11 7.52 25.64
CA VAL A 562 -28.32 6.25 26.33
C VAL A 562 -28.62 5.18 25.29
N TYR A 563 -27.84 4.10 25.29
CA TYR A 563 -28.00 2.99 24.35
C TYR A 563 -28.33 1.68 25.08
N ASP A 564 -29.10 0.83 24.41
CA ASP A 564 -29.38 -0.54 24.84
C ASP A 564 -28.26 -1.48 24.35
N ARG A 565 -27.65 -2.24 25.28
CA ARG A 565 -26.60 -3.24 24.97
C ARG A 565 -27.07 -4.33 24.01
N MET A 566 -28.36 -4.66 23.98
CA MET A 566 -28.91 -5.63 23.03
C MET A 566 -28.78 -5.15 21.59
N ASN A 567 -28.92 -3.84 21.32
CA ASN A 567 -28.78 -3.30 19.98
C ASN A 567 -27.35 -3.47 19.45
N LEU A 568 -26.34 -3.42 20.32
CA LEU A 568 -24.95 -3.68 19.94
C LEU A 568 -24.78 -5.13 19.47
N SER A 569 -25.41 -6.09 20.15
CA SER A 569 -25.34 -7.50 19.75
C SER A 569 -25.95 -7.75 18.37
N LEU A 570 -27.03 -7.04 18.05
CA LEU A 570 -27.67 -7.07 16.72
C LEU A 570 -26.76 -6.44 15.67
N ALA A 571 -26.17 -5.27 15.96
CA ALA A 571 -25.25 -4.59 15.06
C ALA A 571 -24.02 -5.44 14.71
N VAL A 572 -23.38 -6.07 15.71
CA VAL A 572 -22.24 -6.97 15.49
C VAL A 572 -22.64 -8.21 14.68
N THR A 573 -23.83 -8.75 14.94
CA THR A 573 -24.35 -9.91 14.20
C THR A 573 -24.59 -9.59 12.74
N GLU A 574 -25.18 -8.43 12.46
CA GLU A 574 -25.46 -8.00 11.09
C GLU A 574 -24.17 -7.67 10.33
N ALA A 575 -23.19 -7.03 10.98
CA ALA A 575 -21.88 -6.76 10.39
C ALA A 575 -21.17 -8.06 9.97
N ALA A 576 -21.16 -9.07 10.83
CA ALA A 576 -20.57 -10.37 10.52
C ALA A 576 -21.29 -11.05 9.35
N LYS A 577 -22.64 -11.02 9.31
CA LYS A 577 -23.41 -11.59 8.19
C LYS A 577 -23.09 -10.92 6.86
N ASN A 578 -23.05 -9.59 6.82
CA ASN A 578 -22.74 -8.84 5.59
C ASN A 578 -21.33 -9.17 5.09
N PHE A 579 -20.35 -9.21 6.01
CA PHE A 579 -18.99 -9.61 5.71
C PHE A 579 -18.95 -11.02 5.07
N HIS A 580 -19.59 -12.00 5.71
CA HIS A 580 -19.66 -13.37 5.21
C HIS A 580 -20.37 -13.49 3.86
N LEU A 581 -21.51 -12.81 3.68
CA LEU A 581 -22.27 -12.84 2.43
C LEU A 581 -21.44 -12.35 1.23
N ARG A 582 -20.68 -11.27 1.43
CA ARG A 582 -19.76 -10.73 0.43
C ARG A 582 -18.62 -11.70 0.15
N TRP A 583 -17.93 -12.15 1.18
CA TRP A 583 -16.70 -12.95 1.02
C TRP A 583 -16.95 -14.38 0.56
N ARG A 584 -18.08 -14.99 0.92
CA ARG A 584 -18.49 -16.29 0.37
C ARG A 584 -18.81 -16.19 -1.13
N GLY A 585 -19.34 -15.05 -1.58
CA GLY A 585 -19.47 -14.70 -2.99
C GLY A 585 -18.12 -14.60 -3.71
N LEU A 586 -17.20 -13.79 -3.19
CA LEU A 586 -15.85 -13.62 -3.77
C LEU A 586 -15.06 -14.93 -3.82
N LEU A 587 -15.21 -15.80 -2.81
CA LEU A 587 -14.59 -17.13 -2.79
C LEU A 587 -15.28 -18.14 -3.70
N GLY A 588 -16.44 -17.80 -4.29
CA GLY A 588 -17.23 -18.68 -5.14
C GLY A 588 -17.87 -19.85 -4.41
N LEU A 589 -18.07 -19.72 -3.09
CA LEU A 589 -18.78 -20.71 -2.27
C LEU A 589 -20.30 -20.54 -2.40
N ASP A 590 -20.74 -19.31 -2.54
CA ASP A 590 -22.14 -18.95 -2.78
C ASP A 590 -22.26 -18.06 -4.03
N VAL A 591 -23.45 -18.01 -4.63
CA VAL A 591 -23.73 -17.11 -5.76
C VAL A 591 -24.11 -15.74 -5.22
N ASN A 592 -23.30 -14.72 -5.54
CA ASN A 592 -23.56 -13.33 -5.18
C ASN A 592 -23.25 -12.40 -6.37
N PRO A 593 -24.26 -11.78 -7.02
CA PRO A 593 -24.05 -10.88 -8.14
C PRO A 593 -23.25 -9.61 -7.79
N ASP A 594 -23.41 -9.12 -6.56
CA ASP A 594 -22.73 -7.90 -6.07
C ASP A 594 -21.27 -8.18 -5.65
N ALA A 595 -20.95 -9.45 -5.41
CA ALA A 595 -19.61 -9.93 -5.07
C ALA A 595 -19.29 -11.21 -5.86
N PRO A 596 -19.08 -11.10 -7.18
CA PRO A 596 -18.87 -12.26 -8.04
C PRO A 596 -17.55 -12.97 -7.70
N LYS A 597 -17.50 -14.28 -7.99
CA LYS A 597 -16.32 -15.12 -7.76
C LYS A 597 -15.05 -14.51 -8.35
N GLU A 598 -14.03 -14.38 -7.51
CA GLU A 598 -12.71 -13.87 -7.89
C GLU A 598 -11.84 -14.97 -8.49
N HIS A 599 -10.84 -14.54 -9.27
CA HIS A 599 -9.90 -15.47 -9.89
C HIS A 599 -8.99 -16.11 -8.83
N TRP A 600 -8.79 -17.43 -8.90
CA TRP A 600 -8.12 -18.20 -7.84
C TRP A 600 -6.67 -17.75 -7.58
N THR A 601 -5.96 -17.27 -8.60
CA THR A 601 -4.59 -16.74 -8.46
C THR A 601 -4.54 -15.52 -7.55
N ARG A 602 -5.58 -14.67 -7.58
CA ARG A 602 -5.71 -13.49 -6.71
C ARG A 602 -6.00 -13.89 -5.28
N VAL A 603 -6.86 -14.88 -5.08
CA VAL A 603 -7.13 -15.46 -3.76
C VAL A 603 -5.86 -16.10 -3.18
N LYS A 604 -5.11 -16.87 -3.98
CA LYS A 604 -3.81 -17.45 -3.58
C LYS A 604 -2.80 -16.34 -3.20
N ALA A 605 -2.74 -15.26 -3.97
CA ALA A 605 -1.87 -14.10 -3.72
C ALA A 605 -2.24 -13.35 -2.43
N LEU A 606 -3.53 -13.22 -2.11
CA LEU A 606 -4.03 -12.71 -0.83
C LEU A 606 -3.63 -13.63 0.32
N SER A 607 -3.89 -14.93 0.21
CA SER A 607 -3.56 -15.91 1.27
C SER A 607 -2.08 -15.89 1.62
N ARG A 608 -1.20 -15.77 0.62
CA ARG A 608 0.26 -15.64 0.82
C ARG A 608 0.61 -14.43 1.68
N ARG A 609 0.07 -13.25 1.33
CA ARG A 609 0.39 -11.98 1.99
C ARG A 609 -0.02 -11.98 3.46
N LEU A 610 -1.21 -12.49 3.76
CA LEU A 610 -1.70 -12.65 5.12
C LEU A 610 -0.97 -13.77 5.88
N ALA A 611 -0.54 -14.84 5.20
CA ALA A 611 0.27 -15.92 5.79
C ALA A 611 1.67 -15.45 6.21
N GLU A 612 2.29 -14.57 5.41
CA GLU A 612 3.60 -13.96 5.67
C GLU A 612 3.54 -12.76 6.62
N GLY A 613 2.35 -12.14 6.76
CA GLY A 613 2.13 -11.00 7.64
C GLY A 613 2.60 -9.64 7.08
N TRP A 614 2.97 -9.56 5.79
CA TRP A 614 3.48 -8.31 5.21
C TRP A 614 2.41 -7.25 4.96
N THR A 615 1.22 -7.69 4.56
CA THR A 615 0.08 -6.82 4.25
C THR A 615 -1.21 -7.57 4.53
N ASP A 616 -2.27 -6.81 4.76
CA ASP A 616 -3.60 -7.32 5.09
C ASP A 616 -4.57 -7.29 3.88
N GLU A 617 -4.07 -6.90 2.70
CA GLU A 617 -4.84 -6.79 1.46
C GLU A 617 -4.06 -7.20 0.20
N TYR A 618 -4.79 -7.50 -0.87
CA TYR A 618 -4.27 -7.68 -2.22
C TYR A 618 -5.22 -7.07 -3.25
N ASP A 619 -4.82 -5.94 -3.85
CA ASP A 619 -5.62 -5.20 -4.84
C ASP A 619 -7.01 -4.81 -4.30
N ASN A 620 -8.11 -5.39 -4.80
CA ASN A 620 -9.47 -5.14 -4.30
C ASN A 620 -9.89 -6.10 -3.18
N LEU A 621 -9.06 -7.09 -2.84
CA LEU A 621 -9.34 -8.08 -1.80
C LEU A 621 -8.81 -7.59 -0.46
N LYS A 622 -9.72 -7.09 0.39
CA LYS A 622 -9.38 -6.38 1.64
C LYS A 622 -10.16 -6.92 2.84
N PRO A 623 -9.95 -8.17 3.28
CA PRO A 623 -10.81 -8.81 4.28
C PRO A 623 -10.80 -8.07 5.62
N VAL A 624 -9.66 -7.53 6.03
CA VAL A 624 -9.54 -6.76 7.27
C VAL A 624 -10.32 -5.44 7.18
N ALA A 625 -10.14 -4.71 6.08
CA ALA A 625 -10.83 -3.46 5.85
C ALA A 625 -12.35 -3.64 5.71
N ASP A 626 -12.79 -4.67 4.98
CA ASP A 626 -14.21 -4.98 4.78
C ASP A 626 -14.90 -5.30 6.11
N LEU A 627 -14.29 -6.13 6.97
CA LEU A 627 -14.83 -6.43 8.30
C LEU A 627 -14.90 -5.17 9.16
N ARG A 628 -13.84 -4.36 9.17
CA ARG A 628 -13.80 -3.10 9.90
C ARG A 628 -14.92 -2.17 9.44
N PHE A 629 -15.10 -1.99 8.14
CA PHE A 629 -16.12 -1.12 7.59
C PHE A 629 -17.53 -1.60 7.95
N GLU A 630 -17.83 -2.90 7.85
CA GLU A 630 -19.13 -3.42 8.26
C GLU A 630 -19.41 -3.21 9.75
N LEU A 631 -18.42 -3.43 10.61
CA LEU A 631 -18.54 -3.15 12.05
C LEU A 631 -18.76 -1.65 12.31
N GLN A 632 -17.95 -0.78 11.71
CA GLN A 632 -18.10 0.67 11.84
C GLN A 632 -19.47 1.14 11.38
N ARG A 633 -19.92 0.67 10.21
CA ARG A 633 -21.23 1.01 9.63
C ARG A 633 -22.37 0.61 10.55
N GLN A 634 -22.40 -0.64 11.03
CA GLN A 634 -23.50 -1.10 11.89
C GLN A 634 -23.47 -0.43 13.27
N VAL A 635 -22.30 -0.21 13.85
CA VAL A 635 -22.17 0.54 15.10
C VAL A 635 -22.60 1.99 14.90
N TYR A 636 -22.18 2.66 13.82
CA TYR A 636 -22.62 4.01 13.50
C TYR A 636 -24.14 4.10 13.38
N LEU A 637 -24.78 3.19 12.63
CA LEU A 637 -26.24 3.14 12.49
C LEU A 637 -26.96 2.94 13.85
N MET A 638 -26.36 2.17 14.75
CA MET A 638 -26.85 2.02 16.13
C MET A 638 -26.70 3.33 16.91
N LEU A 639 -25.55 3.99 16.83
CA LEU A 639 -25.26 5.24 17.54
C LEU A 639 -26.19 6.39 17.12
N GLN A 640 -26.68 6.37 15.88
CA GLN A 640 -27.67 7.31 15.36
C GLN A 640 -29.07 7.15 15.98
N ARG A 641 -29.31 6.09 16.76
CA ARG A 641 -30.62 5.76 17.36
C ARG A 641 -30.48 5.52 18.88
N PRO A 642 -30.12 6.54 19.67
CA PRO A 642 -30.15 6.42 21.13
C PRO A 642 -31.57 6.16 21.61
N VAL A 643 -31.70 5.38 22.69
CA VAL A 643 -32.99 5.10 23.34
C VAL A 643 -33.58 6.40 23.90
N ARG A 644 -32.70 7.23 24.47
CA ARG A 644 -33.00 8.56 25.02
C ARG A 644 -31.70 9.36 25.17
N TRP A 645 -31.84 10.66 25.40
CA TRP A 645 -30.75 11.51 25.85
C TRP A 645 -30.90 11.78 27.34
N ASP A 646 -29.80 11.62 28.09
CA ASP A 646 -29.71 12.08 29.47
C ASP A 646 -29.42 13.58 29.49
N ARG A 647 -29.87 14.26 30.56
CA ARG A 647 -29.68 15.71 30.80
C ARG A 647 -30.31 16.64 29.75
N GLY A 648 -31.38 16.19 29.10
CA GLY A 648 -32.20 16.98 28.16
C GLY A 648 -31.86 16.71 26.70
N GLU A 649 -32.78 17.03 25.79
CA GLU A 649 -32.63 16.78 24.36
C GLU A 649 -31.64 17.80 23.74
N PRO A 650 -30.50 17.35 23.20
CA PRO A 650 -29.54 18.25 22.56
C PRO A 650 -30.05 18.74 21.20
N SER A 651 -29.47 19.84 20.74
CA SER A 651 -29.62 20.28 19.34
C SER A 651 -29.06 19.24 18.38
N ASP A 652 -29.53 19.29 17.13
CA ASP A 652 -29.06 18.41 16.07
C ASP A 652 -27.55 18.49 15.82
N ASP A 653 -26.94 19.65 16.11
CA ASP A 653 -25.49 19.86 16.02
C ASP A 653 -24.75 19.20 17.18
N GLU A 654 -25.21 19.40 18.42
CA GLU A 654 -24.64 18.75 19.61
C GLU A 654 -24.76 17.22 19.54
N LYS A 655 -25.90 16.70 19.05
CA LYS A 655 -26.08 15.27 18.81
C LYS A 655 -24.98 14.70 17.93
N GLN A 656 -24.72 15.40 16.83
CA GLN A 656 -23.78 14.93 15.84
C GLN A 656 -22.35 14.94 16.37
N ILE A 657 -21.94 16.00 17.06
CA ILE A 657 -20.59 16.11 17.66
C ILE A 657 -20.36 14.94 18.62
N VAL A 658 -21.33 14.67 19.50
CA VAL A 658 -21.23 13.53 20.44
C VAL A 658 -21.15 12.20 19.70
N ILE A 659 -21.97 11.98 18.66
CA ILE A 659 -21.94 10.72 17.90
C ILE A 659 -20.63 10.57 17.12
N ASP A 660 -20.09 11.64 16.56
CA ASP A 660 -18.82 11.64 15.83
C ASP A 660 -17.65 11.31 16.76
N ASP A 661 -17.60 11.92 17.95
CA ASP A 661 -16.58 11.62 18.97
C ASP A 661 -16.58 10.14 19.38
N VAL A 662 -17.77 9.57 19.58
CA VAL A 662 -17.94 8.16 19.92
C VAL A 662 -17.56 7.26 18.77
N SER A 663 -18.02 7.59 17.56
CA SER A 663 -17.72 6.83 16.35
C SER A 663 -16.23 6.82 16.07
N ASN A 664 -15.54 7.94 16.31
CA ASN A 664 -14.10 8.08 16.20
C ASN A 664 -13.35 7.21 17.24
N ALA A 665 -13.76 7.32 18.51
CA ALA A 665 -13.14 6.55 19.60
C ALA A 665 -13.34 5.02 19.43
N VAL A 666 -14.54 4.58 19.05
CA VAL A 666 -14.82 3.17 18.72
C VAL A 666 -14.01 2.72 17.51
N THR A 667 -13.96 3.54 16.46
CA THR A 667 -13.21 3.25 15.23
C THR A 667 -11.74 2.96 15.52
N LYS A 668 -11.07 3.80 16.33
CA LYS A 668 -9.66 3.61 16.71
C LYS A 668 -9.42 2.23 17.32
N LYS A 669 -10.26 1.80 18.27
CA LYS A 669 -10.14 0.49 18.92
C LYS A 669 -10.52 -0.68 18.00
N LEU A 670 -11.47 -0.49 17.08
CA LEU A 670 -11.87 -1.51 16.11
C LEU A 670 -10.77 -1.84 15.09
N MET A 671 -9.92 -0.88 14.72
CA MET A 671 -8.80 -1.12 13.78
C MET A 671 -7.88 -2.23 14.29
N ASP A 672 -7.44 -2.13 15.54
CA ASP A 672 -6.56 -3.13 16.16
C ASP A 672 -7.25 -4.49 16.31
N LEU A 673 -8.53 -4.49 16.72
CA LEU A 673 -9.32 -5.71 16.87
C LEU A 673 -9.43 -6.49 15.55
N THR A 674 -9.81 -5.81 14.47
CA THR A 674 -10.02 -6.44 13.16
C THR A 674 -8.73 -6.97 12.56
N ARG A 675 -7.63 -6.22 12.66
CA ARG A 675 -6.30 -6.69 12.24
C ARG A 675 -5.91 -7.96 12.98
N ARG A 676 -5.93 -7.93 14.32
CA ARG A 676 -5.59 -9.09 15.16
C ARG A 676 -6.41 -10.33 14.79
N ARG A 677 -7.74 -10.18 14.67
CA ARG A 677 -8.65 -11.32 14.44
C ARG A 677 -8.58 -11.90 13.03
N MET A 678 -8.33 -11.07 12.02
CA MET A 678 -8.33 -11.50 10.62
C MET A 678 -6.95 -11.81 10.06
N GLN A 679 -5.89 -11.45 10.78
CA GLN A 679 -4.50 -11.69 10.38
C GLN A 679 -3.76 -12.57 11.40
N ASP A 680 -3.65 -12.14 12.65
CA ASP A 680 -2.76 -12.77 13.63
C ASP A 680 -3.34 -14.05 14.23
N ASP A 681 -4.56 -13.98 14.77
CA ASP A 681 -5.24 -15.09 15.44
C ASP A 681 -5.50 -16.27 14.46
N VAL A 682 -5.60 -15.97 13.16
CA VAL A 682 -5.95 -16.92 12.10
C VAL A 682 -4.81 -17.16 11.09
N ARG A 683 -3.58 -16.74 11.42
CA ARG A 683 -2.41 -16.84 10.51
C ARG A 683 -2.16 -18.26 10.00
N LEU A 684 -2.38 -19.27 10.85
CA LEU A 684 -2.27 -20.68 10.47
C LEU A 684 -3.30 -21.09 9.40
N GLY A 685 -4.52 -20.54 9.45
CA GLY A 685 -5.54 -20.76 8.44
C GLY A 685 -5.12 -20.19 7.08
N TRP A 686 -4.51 -19.00 7.08
CA TRP A 686 -3.94 -18.40 5.87
C TRP A 686 -2.79 -19.22 5.27
N GLN A 687 -1.89 -19.72 6.12
CA GLN A 687 -0.79 -20.61 5.70
C GLN A 687 -1.33 -21.90 5.10
N ALA A 688 -2.32 -22.53 5.74
CA ALA A 688 -2.96 -23.74 5.25
C ALA A 688 -3.70 -23.53 3.93
N ALA A 689 -4.36 -22.38 3.74
CA ALA A 689 -5.02 -22.02 2.49
C ALA A 689 -4.00 -21.81 1.35
N TYR A 690 -2.90 -21.12 1.62
CA TYR A 690 -1.87 -20.87 0.61
C TYR A 690 -1.13 -22.14 0.19
N SER A 691 -0.89 -23.08 1.11
CA SER A 691 -0.18 -24.33 0.83
C SER A 691 -0.97 -25.33 -0.02
N GLN A 692 -2.23 -25.05 -0.37
CA GLN A 692 -3.04 -25.93 -1.21
C GLN A 692 -2.57 -25.90 -2.67
N SER A 693 -2.26 -27.08 -3.22
CA SER A 693 -1.80 -27.30 -4.60
C SER A 693 -2.47 -28.52 -5.23
N GLY A 694 -2.41 -28.64 -6.56
CA GLY A 694 -2.99 -29.74 -7.33
C GLY A 694 -4.50 -29.61 -7.59
N THR A 695 -5.07 -30.64 -8.24
CA THR A 695 -6.47 -30.66 -8.68
C THR A 695 -7.44 -30.44 -7.52
N GLY A 696 -8.39 -29.51 -7.68
CA GLY A 696 -9.39 -29.19 -6.65
C GLY A 696 -8.88 -28.28 -5.52
N SER A 697 -7.59 -27.93 -5.51
CA SER A 697 -6.98 -27.06 -4.48
C SER A 697 -7.67 -25.70 -4.37
N THR A 698 -8.19 -25.15 -5.47
CA THR A 698 -8.93 -23.89 -5.48
C THR A 698 -10.17 -23.93 -4.58
N PHE A 699 -10.95 -25.02 -4.64
CA PHE A 699 -12.14 -25.18 -3.79
C PHE A 699 -11.76 -25.46 -2.33
N VAL A 700 -10.74 -26.30 -2.11
CA VAL A 700 -10.24 -26.58 -0.75
C VAL A 700 -9.71 -25.31 -0.10
N ARG A 701 -8.94 -24.49 -0.82
CA ARG A 701 -8.46 -23.17 -0.37
C ARG A 701 -9.61 -22.26 0.03
N ALA A 702 -10.63 -22.11 -0.83
CA ALA A 702 -11.80 -21.30 -0.53
C ALA A 702 -12.51 -21.76 0.75
N ARG A 703 -12.66 -23.08 0.93
CA ARG A 703 -13.27 -23.66 2.13
C ARG A 703 -12.46 -23.40 3.40
N ILE A 704 -11.13 -23.57 3.34
CA ILE A 704 -10.23 -23.27 4.48
C ILE A 704 -10.34 -21.79 4.86
N ILE A 705 -10.33 -20.87 3.88
CA ILE A 705 -10.48 -19.44 4.16
C ILE A 705 -11.84 -19.17 4.84
N ALA A 706 -12.93 -19.76 4.35
CA ALA A 706 -14.23 -19.57 4.99
C ALA A 706 -14.28 -20.14 6.41
N SER A 707 -13.85 -21.39 6.63
CA SER A 707 -14.02 -22.07 7.93
C SER A 707 -12.95 -21.75 8.96
N ASP A 708 -11.69 -21.70 8.54
CA ASP A 708 -10.54 -21.65 9.46
C ASP A 708 -10.02 -20.22 9.64
N VAL A 709 -10.43 -19.30 8.76
CA VAL A 709 -10.11 -17.88 8.87
C VAL A 709 -11.37 -17.08 9.20
N TYR A 710 -12.39 -17.06 8.33
CA TYR A 710 -13.51 -16.12 8.47
C TYR A 710 -14.49 -16.52 9.57
N ASP A 711 -14.85 -17.79 9.69
CA ASP A 711 -15.71 -18.27 10.78
C ASP A 711 -15.05 -18.14 12.17
N LYS A 712 -13.71 -18.09 12.24
CA LYS A 712 -12.97 -17.88 13.51
C LYS A 712 -12.68 -16.41 13.80
N GLY A 713 -12.29 -15.66 12.78
CA GLY A 713 -11.94 -14.23 12.90
C GLY A 713 -13.16 -13.33 13.05
N ALA A 714 -14.24 -13.63 12.32
CA ALA A 714 -15.50 -12.89 12.32
C ALA A 714 -16.71 -13.84 12.43
N PRO A 715 -16.84 -14.62 13.51
CA PRO A 715 -17.95 -15.55 13.66
C PRO A 715 -19.30 -14.80 13.70
N VAL A 716 -20.32 -15.34 13.03
CA VAL A 716 -21.69 -14.82 13.15
C VAL A 716 -22.27 -15.26 14.50
N PRO A 717 -22.56 -14.33 15.44
CA PRO A 717 -23.17 -14.67 16.73
C PRO A 717 -24.53 -15.35 16.53
N SER A 718 -24.81 -16.36 17.36
CA SER A 718 -26.07 -17.11 17.34
C SER A 718 -26.53 -17.44 18.76
N VAL A 719 -27.77 -17.93 18.90
CA VAL A 719 -28.35 -18.33 20.21
C VAL A 719 -27.57 -19.49 20.85
N SER A 720 -26.93 -20.33 20.04
CA SER A 720 -26.12 -21.48 20.47
C SER A 720 -24.62 -21.14 20.38
N ALA A 721 -24.16 -20.18 21.19
CA ALA A 721 -22.86 -19.56 20.97
C ALA A 721 -21.66 -20.49 21.29
N SER A 722 -20.76 -20.68 20.31
CA SER A 722 -19.44 -21.28 20.54
C SER A 722 -18.53 -20.35 21.38
N PRO A 723 -17.43 -20.85 21.98
CA PRO A 723 -16.48 -20.00 22.72
C PRO A 723 -15.96 -18.81 21.89
N ASP A 724 -15.69 -19.02 20.60
CA ASP A 724 -15.19 -17.98 19.69
C ASP A 724 -16.26 -16.94 19.33
N GLN A 725 -17.51 -17.36 19.12
CA GLN A 725 -18.67 -16.46 18.91
C GLN A 725 -18.86 -15.53 20.12
N ASN A 726 -18.82 -16.10 21.32
CA ASN A 726 -18.91 -15.33 22.56
C ASN A 726 -17.72 -14.37 22.72
N ARG A 727 -16.51 -14.79 22.32
CA ARG A 727 -15.32 -13.94 22.40
C ARG A 727 -15.40 -12.76 21.42
N PHE A 728 -15.85 -12.95 20.18
CA PHE A 728 -15.97 -11.86 19.21
C PHE A 728 -16.97 -10.79 19.67
N LEU A 729 -18.17 -11.21 20.09
CA LEU A 729 -19.17 -10.29 20.61
C LEU A 729 -18.67 -9.57 21.88
N LYS A 730 -18.02 -10.29 22.80
CA LYS A 730 -17.45 -9.70 24.02
C LYS A 730 -16.33 -8.70 23.73
N ASP A 731 -15.45 -8.98 22.77
CA ASP A 731 -14.37 -8.06 22.42
C ASP A 731 -14.95 -6.74 21.86
N VAL A 732 -15.93 -6.81 20.96
CA VAL A 732 -16.57 -5.59 20.40
C VAL A 732 -17.40 -4.87 21.47
N ALA A 733 -18.15 -5.61 22.29
CA ALA A 733 -18.93 -5.03 23.39
C ALA A 733 -18.03 -4.38 24.45
N GLY A 734 -16.87 -4.98 24.73
CA GLY A 734 -15.83 -4.41 25.58
C GLY A 734 -15.34 -3.07 25.04
N ILE A 735 -14.98 -3.00 23.76
CA ILE A 735 -14.56 -1.76 23.10
C ILE A 735 -15.60 -0.65 23.26
N VAL A 736 -16.87 -0.95 22.94
CA VAL A 736 -17.95 0.06 23.03
C VAL A 736 -18.21 0.45 24.49
N SER A 737 -18.09 -0.49 25.43
CA SER A 737 -18.24 -0.20 26.86
C SER A 737 -17.11 0.68 27.41
N ASP A 738 -15.87 0.41 27.00
CA ASP A 738 -14.71 1.20 27.40
C ASP A 738 -14.84 2.63 26.87
N VAL A 739 -15.22 2.79 25.59
CA VAL A 739 -15.46 4.12 24.99
C VAL A 739 -16.64 4.82 25.66
N ALA A 740 -17.71 4.10 25.97
CA ALA A 740 -18.85 4.67 26.66
C ALA A 740 -18.47 5.20 28.05
N GLN A 741 -17.61 4.47 28.77
CA GLN A 741 -17.08 4.92 30.06
C GLN A 741 -16.16 6.14 29.90
N GLU A 742 -15.30 6.17 28.88
CA GLU A 742 -14.40 7.29 28.59
C GLU A 742 -15.16 8.59 28.27
N LEU A 743 -16.35 8.50 27.65
CA LEU A 743 -17.13 9.65 27.16
C LEU A 743 -18.41 9.97 27.97
N ASP A 744 -18.60 9.35 29.14
CA ASP A 744 -19.79 9.51 30.01
C ASP A 744 -21.11 9.12 29.30
N ILE A 745 -21.09 8.03 28.53
CA ILE A 745 -22.24 7.47 27.81
C ILE A 745 -22.82 6.31 28.58
N VAL A 746 -24.16 6.22 28.60
CA VAL A 746 -24.85 5.16 29.34
C VAL A 746 -25.16 4.00 28.41
N LEU A 747 -24.69 2.79 28.77
CA LEU A 747 -25.06 1.52 28.15
C LEU A 747 -25.92 0.70 29.12
N GLU A 748 -27.22 0.64 28.86
CA GLU A 748 -28.22 -0.10 29.65
C GLU A 748 -28.30 -1.58 29.24
#